data_AF-A0AAT9L5M1-F1
#
_entry.id   AF-A0AAT9L5M1-F1
#
_cell.length_a   1.000
_cell.length_b   1.000
_cell.length_c   1.000
_cell.angle_alpha   90.00
_cell.angle_beta   90.00
_cell.angle_gamma   90.00
#
_symmetry.space_group_name_H-M   'P 1'
#
loop_
_entity.id
_entity.type
_entity.pdbx_description
1 polymer ?
#
loop_
_entity_poly.entity_id
_entity_poly.type
_entity_poly.pdbx_seq_one_letter_code
_entity_poly.pdbx_strand_id
1 'polypeptide(L)'
;MPDSAFEITATKPGSHAKPLALAPLKEGLAPEKRALAEDLRALFGVLDVSVRRYALRRHLDASSVTRYLSGERVPSWEFVAGLIDDVREATAPLTPAAEAALHETHRTAQKSNRRSSEMQALQDELAGADEETRRIKARQRALEEALMDRERNLRESVSRCRRLEAQIDDEQSAHRADVTLWEGEYEQLRRECDDLSQDVLFLQEALAVARAELIAAEGQCHQLEADLEAMTQGEGRGQGASSLMAALEAANTTASVAELVQVVGDLEARTQQAMARELVSAASRSRRVEEVAALLSGLQEAGLPAHADTAIPALVMTRPVAETTALAGALHRAGFEDGVAALLRASVELHSPCDIIGLCLGLGRDRLGELAESLLAAAFVVRPTADVVAIAVWAAGTDAEPATVTALGPAVGRRSAHELVELSIALRAAGRHRHADALPAEVAERREARDVVNVIECFTDRGLASEGDRVFAAAQERTVPHVLALVRGLVQGRHSDAAARVVDRAVAQWPAADIAHMITDLYVTDHLHQSAQALMSAMRNSAVPTQLLFHYLDEVSPGAEAVVQMVAATGSPERTAHLLTCLENGGQAHLAEVVFQQTLAQKPTGHAGLFLDVLACSGAAVMREADLYERASAASGPDMAPLLLALAAAGRNTAVGAVVLGCTASHDMSDLVLLVRQLHNLDHPLKPRAADVLHQIVVAVVQNWPMEEQATLVVALAQAGLTHDSGLLTTRAAASRPKFRSLLKSEQTKHAQKVLSRTFWRKGSHDGPTALSG
;
A
#
# COMPACT_ATOMS: atom_id res chain seq x y z
N MET A 1 23.62 38.91 75.94
CA MET A 1 24.50 39.90 75.29
C MET A 1 25.28 39.20 74.20
N PRO A 2 24.87 39.33 72.93
CA PRO A 2 25.77 39.17 71.80
C PRO A 2 25.91 40.50 71.02
N ASP A 3 27.06 40.65 70.36
CA ASP A 3 27.64 41.90 69.88
C ASP A 3 26.89 42.57 68.71
N SER A 4 26.70 43.88 68.86
CA SER A 4 26.30 44.81 67.80
C SER A 4 27.47 44.99 66.82
N ALA A 5 27.32 44.48 65.58
CA ALA A 5 28.36 44.50 64.54
C ALA A 5 28.53 45.86 63.82
N PHE A 6 28.52 46.97 64.57
CA PHE A 6 28.80 48.30 64.05
C PHE A 6 29.85 49.01 64.92
N GLU A 7 31.14 48.75 64.64
CA GLU A 7 32.22 49.62 65.12
C GLU A 7 32.33 50.83 64.19
N ILE A 8 31.86 51.98 64.67
CA ILE A 8 31.98 53.27 63.98
C ILE A 8 33.31 53.89 64.39
N THR A 9 34.23 54.03 63.43
CA THR A 9 35.48 54.76 63.61
C THR A 9 35.22 56.26 63.82
N ALA A 10 35.74 56.75 64.93
CA ALA A 10 35.53 58.10 65.44
C ALA A 10 36.09 59.19 64.50
N THR A 11 35.25 60.17 64.16
CA THR A 11 35.67 61.52 63.78
C THR A 11 34.99 62.54 64.70
N LYS A 12 35.80 63.44 65.28
CA LYS A 12 35.44 64.45 66.28
C LYS A 12 35.04 65.79 65.60
N PRO A 13 34.47 66.78 66.31
CA PRO A 13 33.06 67.16 66.17
C PRO A 13 32.86 68.59 65.62
N GLY A 14 31.72 68.82 64.97
CA GLY A 14 31.31 70.15 64.50
C GLY A 14 29.81 70.41 64.71
N SER A 15 29.50 71.14 65.77
CA SER A 15 28.40 72.12 65.90
C SER A 15 26.94 71.69 65.59
N HIS A 16 26.20 71.46 66.68
CA HIS A 16 24.77 71.77 66.91
C HIS A 16 23.71 71.34 65.87
N ALA A 17 23.19 70.12 66.04
CA ALA A 17 21.80 69.79 65.70
C ALA A 17 21.15 69.01 66.86
N LYS A 18 19.91 69.37 67.17
CA LYS A 18 19.06 68.86 68.26
C LYS A 18 18.89 67.34 68.12
N PRO A 19 19.02 66.51 69.17
CA PRO A 19 18.84 65.06 69.02
C PRO A 19 17.42 64.79 68.51
N LEU A 20 17.30 64.07 67.39
CA LEU A 20 16.04 63.54 66.88
C LEU A 20 15.43 62.64 67.97
N ALA A 21 14.49 63.18 68.73
CA ALA A 21 13.76 62.46 69.77
C ALA A 21 12.78 61.48 69.09
N LEU A 22 13.29 60.33 68.64
CA LEU A 22 12.48 59.19 68.23
C LEU A 22 11.84 58.57 69.49
N ALA A 23 10.58 58.17 69.39
CA ALA A 23 9.87 57.49 70.49
C ALA A 23 10.61 56.19 70.90
N PRO A 24 10.60 55.80 72.19
CA PRO A 24 11.21 54.54 72.62
C PRO A 24 10.63 53.33 71.87
N LEU A 25 11.43 52.28 71.69
CA LEU A 25 10.94 51.01 71.11
C LEU A 25 9.80 50.47 71.97
N LYS A 26 8.76 49.89 71.36
CA LYS A 26 7.58 49.39 72.08
C LYS A 26 7.98 48.22 73.01
N GLU A 27 7.50 48.23 74.25
CA GLU A 27 7.73 47.12 75.19
C GLU A 27 7.01 45.84 74.72
N GLY A 28 7.66 44.68 74.85
CA GLY A 28 7.10 43.37 74.47
C GLY A 28 7.30 42.90 73.01
N LEU A 29 8.16 43.54 72.21
CA LEU A 29 8.47 43.09 70.84
C LEU A 29 9.25 41.77 70.81
N ALA A 30 8.90 40.89 69.86
CA ALA A 30 9.67 39.68 69.52
C ALA A 30 11.11 40.05 69.12
N PRO A 31 12.12 39.23 69.48
CA PRO A 31 13.53 39.59 69.34
C PRO A 31 13.92 39.92 67.89
N GLU A 32 13.33 39.24 66.90
CA GLU A 32 13.58 39.45 65.47
C GLU A 32 13.03 40.80 64.97
N LYS A 33 11.87 41.23 65.49
CA LYS A 33 11.27 42.54 65.15
C LYS A 33 12.01 43.70 65.82
N ARG A 34 12.55 43.46 67.03
CA ARG A 34 13.37 44.44 67.73
C ARG A 34 14.69 44.67 66.98
N ALA A 35 15.39 43.59 66.59
CA ALA A 35 16.63 43.69 65.83
C ALA A 35 16.45 44.48 64.51
N LEU A 36 15.39 44.18 63.73
CA LEU A 36 15.10 44.93 62.50
C LEU A 36 14.80 46.41 62.77
N ALA A 37 14.04 46.72 63.82
CA ALA A 37 13.71 48.11 64.16
C ALA A 37 14.93 48.92 64.63
N GLU A 38 15.89 48.26 65.30
CA GLU A 38 17.16 48.85 65.71
C GLU A 38 18.05 49.15 64.50
N ASP A 39 18.19 48.20 63.57
CA ASP A 39 18.94 48.38 62.32
C ASP A 39 18.35 49.51 61.46
N LEU A 40 17.01 49.56 61.33
CA LEU A 40 16.33 50.62 60.59
C LEU A 40 16.45 52.01 61.25
N ARG A 41 16.48 52.08 62.58
CA ARG A 41 16.74 53.34 63.31
C ARG A 41 18.17 53.82 63.11
N ALA A 42 19.14 52.92 63.12
CA ALA A 42 20.53 53.24 62.87
C ALA A 42 20.71 53.82 61.46
N LEU A 43 20.13 53.17 60.45
CA LEU A 43 20.14 53.67 59.07
C LEU A 43 19.40 55.01 58.91
N PHE A 44 18.23 55.16 59.53
CA PHE A 44 17.46 56.41 59.45
C PHE A 44 18.17 57.58 60.15
N GLY A 45 18.89 57.33 61.24
CA GLY A 45 19.62 58.35 61.99
C GLY A 45 20.74 59.01 61.19
N VAL A 46 21.30 58.32 60.20
CA VAL A 46 22.36 58.84 59.31
C VAL A 46 21.85 59.96 58.39
N LEU A 47 20.55 59.95 58.06
CA LEU A 47 19.98 60.92 57.12
C LEU A 47 19.73 62.31 57.73
N ASP A 48 19.76 62.46 59.07
CA ASP A 48 19.46 63.68 59.83
C ASP A 48 18.18 64.44 59.38
N VAL A 49 17.16 63.69 58.97
CA VAL A 49 15.87 64.23 58.48
C VAL A 49 14.73 63.81 59.42
N SER A 50 13.77 64.72 59.65
CA SER A 50 12.59 64.39 60.46
C SER A 50 11.67 63.39 59.77
N VAL A 51 11.03 62.50 60.55
CA VAL A 51 10.11 61.44 60.04
C VAL A 51 9.04 61.99 59.09
N ARG A 52 8.46 63.17 59.40
CA ARG A 52 7.46 63.82 58.53
C ARG A 52 8.05 64.27 57.19
N ARG A 53 9.28 64.79 57.19
CA ARG A 53 9.95 65.25 55.97
C ARG A 53 10.39 64.06 55.10
N TYR A 54 10.86 62.97 55.71
CA TYR A 54 11.19 61.74 54.99
C TYR A 54 9.96 61.06 54.39
N ALA A 55 8.87 60.97 55.15
CA ALA A 55 7.60 60.42 54.68
C ALA A 55 7.06 61.20 53.47
N LEU A 56 7.13 62.54 53.49
CA LEU A 56 6.77 63.37 52.34
C LEU A 56 7.68 63.13 51.11
N ARG A 57 9.01 62.98 51.30
CA ARG A 57 9.97 62.72 50.21
C ARG A 57 9.72 61.41 49.50
N ARG A 58 9.23 60.38 50.21
CA ARG A 58 8.91 59.05 49.66
C ARG A 58 7.42 58.81 49.43
N HIS A 59 6.58 59.85 49.54
CA HIS A 59 5.11 59.77 49.42
C HIS A 59 4.44 58.74 50.35
N LEU A 60 4.95 58.60 51.57
CA LEU A 60 4.45 57.71 52.60
C LEU A 60 3.74 58.50 53.70
N ASP A 61 2.86 57.82 54.44
CA ASP A 61 2.25 58.39 55.64
C ASP A 61 3.24 58.38 56.82
N ALA A 62 3.37 59.52 57.49
CA ALA A 62 4.29 59.69 58.62
C ALA A 62 3.96 58.75 59.80
N SER A 63 2.69 58.35 59.98
CA SER A 63 2.32 57.35 61.00
C SER A 63 2.88 55.96 60.65
N SER A 64 2.87 55.59 59.37
CA SER A 64 3.40 54.31 58.89
C SER A 64 4.92 54.21 59.05
N VAL A 65 5.66 55.27 58.73
CA VAL A 65 7.12 55.33 58.95
C VAL A 65 7.46 55.26 60.45
N THR A 66 6.68 55.92 61.30
CA THR A 66 6.85 55.85 62.76
C THR A 66 6.62 54.43 63.30
N ARG A 67 5.63 53.70 62.76
CA ARG A 67 5.33 52.31 63.12
C ARG A 67 6.39 51.31 62.67
N TYR A 68 7.06 51.58 61.55
CA TYR A 68 8.20 50.78 61.08
C TYR A 68 9.41 50.98 61.98
N LEU A 69 9.75 52.25 62.26
CA LEU A 69 10.87 52.59 63.13
C LEU A 69 10.61 52.21 64.60
N SER A 70 9.36 52.08 65.06
CA SER A 70 9.05 51.60 66.42
C SER A 70 8.99 50.08 66.55
N GLY A 71 9.11 49.33 65.45
CA GLY A 71 8.98 47.87 65.41
C GLY A 71 7.55 47.35 65.55
N GLU A 72 6.55 48.24 65.63
CA GLU A 72 5.13 47.87 65.73
C GLU A 72 4.62 47.19 64.46
N ARG A 73 5.17 47.54 63.30
CA ARG A 73 4.88 46.92 62.00
C ARG A 73 6.19 46.61 61.27
N VAL A 74 6.27 45.44 60.63
CA VAL A 74 7.40 45.10 59.76
C VAL A 74 7.18 45.80 58.41
N PRO A 75 8.13 46.62 57.91
CA PRO A 75 8.01 47.28 56.61
C PRO A 75 8.10 46.30 55.44
N SER A 76 7.60 46.67 54.25
CA SER A 76 7.87 45.94 53.01
C SER A 76 9.34 46.11 52.60
N TRP A 77 9.89 45.19 51.80
CA TRP A 77 11.27 45.29 51.34
C TRP A 77 11.51 46.54 50.48
N GLU A 78 10.51 46.98 49.70
CA GLU A 78 10.58 48.22 48.90
C GLU A 78 10.89 49.46 49.75
N PHE A 79 10.31 49.55 50.95
CA PHE A 79 10.62 50.64 51.88
C PHE A 79 12.06 50.56 52.42
N VAL A 80 12.51 49.36 52.76
CA VAL A 80 13.87 49.13 53.29
C VAL A 80 14.93 49.42 52.22
N ALA A 81 14.71 48.95 50.99
CA ALA A 81 15.57 49.23 49.85
C ALA A 81 15.64 50.74 49.55
N GLY A 82 14.50 51.45 49.56
CA GLY A 82 14.48 52.89 49.40
C GLY A 82 15.26 53.63 50.49
N LEU A 83 15.17 53.19 51.74
CA LEU A 83 15.95 53.76 52.84
C LEU A 83 17.46 53.51 52.68
N ILE A 84 17.86 52.32 52.20
CA ILE A 84 19.26 52.01 51.90
C ILE A 84 19.79 52.92 50.80
N ASP A 85 19.03 53.10 49.71
CA ASP A 85 19.43 53.97 48.61
C ASP A 85 19.58 55.43 49.07
N ASP A 86 18.67 55.92 49.90
CA ASP A 86 18.75 57.28 50.45
C ASP A 86 19.98 57.45 51.36
N VAL A 87 20.35 56.41 52.14
CA VAL A 87 21.55 56.42 53.00
C VAL A 87 22.83 56.31 52.17
N ARG A 88 22.82 55.52 51.10
CA ARG A 88 23.93 55.43 50.13
C ARG A 88 24.20 56.77 49.45
N GLU A 89 23.14 57.50 49.12
CA GLU A 89 23.22 58.86 48.55
C GLU A 89 23.83 59.86 49.55
N ALA A 90 23.55 59.71 50.85
CA ALA A 90 23.99 60.64 51.89
C ALA A 90 25.39 60.34 52.47
N THR A 91 25.77 59.07 52.67
CA THR A 91 26.98 58.70 53.45
C THR A 91 27.64 57.39 52.96
N ALA A 92 28.12 57.37 51.72
CA ALA A 92 28.90 56.27 51.12
C ALA A 92 28.20 54.87 51.07
N PRO A 93 28.64 53.93 50.20
CA PRO A 93 27.89 52.70 49.99
C PRO A 93 28.04 51.70 51.14
N LEU A 94 26.91 51.22 51.68
CA LEU A 94 26.86 50.04 52.56
C LEU A 94 27.52 48.82 51.89
N THR A 95 28.33 48.08 52.64
CA THR A 95 28.99 46.87 52.15
C THR A 95 27.95 45.79 51.80
N PRO A 96 28.16 44.96 50.76
CA PRO A 96 27.23 43.91 50.36
C PRO A 96 26.91 42.90 51.49
N ALA A 97 27.85 42.72 52.43
CA ALA A 97 27.66 41.88 53.60
C ALA A 97 26.66 42.47 54.60
N ALA A 98 26.62 43.80 54.77
CA ALA A 98 25.66 44.48 55.64
C ALA A 98 24.24 44.49 55.03
N GLU A 99 24.13 44.62 53.70
CA GLU A 99 22.86 44.52 52.98
C GLU A 99 22.27 43.09 53.04
N ALA A 100 23.11 42.06 52.89
CA ALA A 100 22.69 40.67 53.05
C ALA A 100 22.25 40.35 54.49
N ALA A 101 22.95 40.90 55.51
CA ALA A 101 22.55 40.75 56.91
C ALA A 101 21.18 41.40 57.18
N LEU A 102 20.95 42.62 56.68
CA LEU A 102 19.67 43.31 56.81
C LEU A 102 18.54 42.60 56.06
N HIS A 103 18.82 41.99 54.91
CA HIS A 103 17.87 41.18 54.15
C HIS A 103 17.46 39.92 54.91
N GLU A 104 18.37 39.29 55.64
CA GLU A 104 18.06 38.13 56.49
C GLU A 104 17.30 38.53 57.76
N THR A 105 17.67 39.64 58.41
CA THR A 105 16.93 40.21 59.55
C THR A 105 15.50 40.62 59.16
N HIS A 106 15.31 41.17 57.95
CA HIS A 106 13.98 41.48 57.41
C HIS A 106 13.14 40.23 57.17
N ARG A 107 13.73 39.20 56.54
CA ARG A 107 13.05 37.94 56.22
C ARG A 107 12.62 37.17 57.48
N THR A 108 13.46 37.15 58.51
CA THR A 108 13.16 36.52 59.80
C THR A 108 12.07 37.28 60.56
N ALA A 109 12.11 38.61 60.55
CA ALA A 109 11.05 39.44 61.11
C ALA A 109 9.70 39.28 60.36
N GLN A 110 9.72 39.11 59.04
CA GLN A 110 8.50 38.92 58.23
C GLN A 110 7.86 37.54 58.45
N LYS A 111 8.66 36.48 58.59
CA LYS A 111 8.18 35.11 58.92
C LYS A 111 7.48 35.04 60.27
N SER A 112 7.89 35.87 61.24
CA SER A 112 7.23 35.95 62.56
C SER A 112 5.82 36.58 62.51
N ASN A 113 5.38 37.10 61.34
CA ASN A 113 4.10 37.77 61.15
C ASN A 113 3.10 36.89 60.38
N ARG A 114 2.39 36.00 61.09
CA ARG A 114 1.47 34.96 60.53
C ARG A 114 0.54 35.44 59.40
N ARG A 115 -0.08 36.62 59.55
CA ARG A 115 -1.05 37.16 58.56
C ARG A 115 -0.44 37.53 57.20
N SER A 116 0.86 37.84 57.14
CA SER A 116 1.52 38.22 55.87
C SER A 116 1.96 36.99 55.07
N SER A 117 2.27 35.88 55.75
CA SER A 117 2.68 34.63 55.09
C SER A 117 1.49 33.89 54.47
N GLU A 118 0.33 33.93 55.12
CA GLU A 118 -0.91 33.36 54.58
C GLU A 118 -1.40 34.13 53.34
N MET A 119 -1.28 35.47 53.36
CA MET A 119 -1.62 36.30 52.20
C MET A 119 -0.69 36.03 51.00
N GLN A 120 0.60 35.82 51.22
CA GLN A 120 1.54 35.46 50.16
C GLN A 120 1.24 34.07 49.57
N ALA A 121 0.93 33.08 50.41
CA ALA A 121 0.57 31.74 49.93
C ALA A 121 -0.69 31.75 49.06
N LEU A 122 -1.70 32.54 49.45
CA LEU A 122 -2.91 32.73 48.64
C LEU A 122 -2.64 33.47 47.32
N GLN A 123 -1.67 34.39 47.28
CA GLN A 123 -1.24 35.07 46.05
C GLN A 123 -0.50 34.12 45.10
N ASP A 124 0.35 33.25 45.64
CA ASP A 124 1.06 32.24 44.85
C ASP A 124 0.08 31.18 44.30
N GLU A 125 -0.93 30.79 45.08
CA GLU A 125 -2.01 29.90 44.64
C GLU A 125 -2.88 30.53 43.54
N LEU A 126 -3.22 31.82 43.68
CA LEU A 126 -3.94 32.58 42.65
C LEU A 126 -3.13 32.69 41.36
N ALA A 127 -1.82 32.95 41.45
CA ALA A 127 -0.94 33.00 40.29
C ALA A 127 -0.86 31.63 39.59
N GLY A 128 -0.84 30.53 40.35
CA GLY A 128 -0.91 29.17 39.81
C GLY A 128 -2.23 28.88 39.08
N ALA A 129 -3.36 29.28 39.68
CA ALA A 129 -4.68 29.14 39.07
C ALA A 129 -4.86 29.99 37.80
N ASP A 130 -4.29 31.20 37.78
CA ASP A 130 -4.28 32.09 36.61
C ASP A 130 -3.45 31.50 35.46
N GLU A 131 -2.28 30.92 35.76
CA GLU A 131 -1.43 30.27 34.77
C GLU A 131 -2.12 29.04 34.15
N GLU A 132 -2.80 28.23 34.97
CA GLU A 132 -3.57 27.08 34.48
C GLU A 132 -4.77 27.54 33.64
N THR A 133 -5.46 28.60 34.05
CA THR A 133 -6.54 29.20 33.27
C THR A 133 -6.04 29.69 31.90
N ARG A 134 -4.83 30.27 31.83
CA ARG A 134 -4.22 30.68 30.55
C ARG A 134 -3.90 29.48 29.67
N ARG A 135 -3.36 28.40 30.24
CA ARG A 135 -3.07 27.15 29.50
C ARG A 135 -4.33 26.52 28.93
N ILE A 136 -5.39 26.42 29.73
CA ILE A 136 -6.69 25.89 29.30
C ILE A 136 -7.26 26.75 28.17
N LYS A 137 -7.22 28.09 28.30
CA LYS A 137 -7.71 29.00 27.24
C LYS A 137 -6.89 28.91 25.95
N ALA A 138 -5.57 28.77 26.05
CA ALA A 138 -4.71 28.58 24.88
C ALA A 138 -5.05 27.26 24.15
N ARG A 139 -5.24 26.18 24.92
CA ARG A 139 -5.65 24.88 24.38
C ARG A 139 -7.04 24.94 23.76
N GLN A 140 -7.99 25.61 24.39
CA GLN A 140 -9.34 25.79 23.85
C GLN A 140 -9.29 26.48 22.49
N ARG A 141 -8.54 27.58 22.36
CA ARG A 141 -8.38 28.29 21.08
C ARG A 141 -7.76 27.41 19.98
N ALA A 142 -6.72 26.65 20.32
CA ALA A 142 -6.10 25.73 19.37
C ALA A 142 -7.07 24.62 18.90
N LEU A 143 -7.95 24.14 19.79
CA LEU A 143 -9.00 23.18 19.43
C LEU A 143 -10.09 23.81 18.57
N GLU A 144 -10.51 25.03 18.88
CA GLU A 144 -11.48 25.78 18.07
C GLU A 144 -10.94 26.04 16.65
N GLU A 145 -9.67 26.42 16.53
CA GLU A 145 -9.00 26.61 15.23
C GLU A 145 -8.91 25.30 14.44
N ALA A 146 -8.47 24.21 15.08
CA ALA A 146 -8.41 22.89 14.43
C ALA A 146 -9.79 22.37 14.01
N LEU A 147 -10.84 22.67 14.78
CA LEU A 147 -12.22 22.34 14.41
C LEU A 147 -12.68 23.16 13.20
N MET A 148 -12.44 24.47 13.17
CA MET A 148 -12.77 25.32 12.03
C MET A 148 -12.05 24.88 10.75
N ASP A 149 -10.78 24.48 10.85
CA ASP A 149 -10.01 23.93 9.73
C ASP A 149 -10.58 22.59 9.25
N ARG A 150 -10.95 21.71 10.18
CA ARG A 150 -11.60 20.42 9.85
C ARG A 150 -12.94 20.64 9.16
N GLU A 151 -13.76 21.57 9.64
CA GLU A 151 -15.06 21.93 9.04
C GLU A 151 -14.90 22.56 7.66
N ARG A 152 -13.87 23.40 7.46
CA ARG A 152 -13.53 23.95 6.15
C ARG A 152 -13.13 22.84 5.17
N ASN A 153 -12.22 21.96 5.58
CA ASN A 153 -11.78 20.82 4.78
C ASN A 153 -12.94 19.88 4.44
N LEU A 154 -13.87 19.66 5.37
CA LEU A 154 -15.07 18.87 5.12
C LEU A 154 -15.98 19.55 4.09
N ARG A 155 -16.22 20.87 4.20
CA ARG A 155 -16.99 21.64 3.22
C ARG A 155 -16.36 21.61 1.83
N GLU A 156 -15.05 21.73 1.74
CA GLU A 156 -14.30 21.63 0.49
C GLU A 156 -14.41 20.23 -0.12
N SER A 157 -14.27 19.18 0.70
CA SER A 157 -14.44 17.79 0.25
C SER A 157 -15.87 17.51 -0.22
N VAL A 158 -16.89 17.93 0.53
CA VAL A 158 -18.31 17.78 0.13
C VAL A 158 -18.59 18.54 -1.16
N SER A 159 -18.04 19.74 -1.34
CA SER A 159 -18.18 20.51 -2.58
C SER A 159 -17.46 19.84 -3.76
N ARG A 160 -16.35 19.13 -3.51
CA ARG A 160 -15.69 18.30 -4.53
C ARG A 160 -16.53 17.07 -4.88
N CYS A 161 -17.09 16.37 -3.89
CA CYS A 161 -18.00 15.24 -4.14
C CYS A 161 -19.19 15.66 -4.99
N ARG A 162 -19.88 16.75 -4.65
CA ARG A 162 -21.01 17.26 -5.43
C ARG A 162 -20.65 17.64 -6.86
N ARG A 163 -19.44 18.19 -7.08
CA ARG A 163 -18.94 18.49 -8.43
C ARG A 163 -18.67 17.23 -9.24
N LEU A 164 -18.08 16.21 -8.63
CA LEU A 164 -17.83 14.92 -9.27
C LEU A 164 -19.16 14.19 -9.58
N GLU A 165 -20.13 14.24 -8.67
CA GLU A 165 -21.48 13.70 -8.90
C GLU A 165 -22.15 14.39 -10.09
N ALA A 166 -22.12 15.72 -10.16
CA ALA A 166 -22.65 16.45 -11.31
C ALA A 166 -21.93 16.12 -12.63
N GLN A 167 -20.61 15.93 -12.60
CA GLN A 167 -19.85 15.51 -13.78
C GLN A 167 -20.23 14.10 -14.25
N ILE A 168 -20.41 13.16 -13.31
CA ILE A 168 -20.86 11.81 -13.64
C ILE A 168 -22.28 11.84 -14.22
N ASP A 169 -23.18 12.65 -13.67
CA ASP A 169 -24.54 12.80 -14.19
C ASP A 169 -24.53 13.39 -15.61
N ASP A 170 -23.70 14.40 -15.86
CA ASP A 170 -23.51 15.00 -17.18
C ASP A 170 -22.96 13.97 -18.18
N GLU A 171 -21.91 13.22 -17.83
CA GLU A 171 -21.33 12.15 -18.65
C GLU A 171 -22.34 11.04 -18.94
N GLN A 172 -23.13 10.60 -17.95
CA GLN A 172 -24.18 9.61 -18.12
C GLN A 172 -25.29 10.12 -19.04
N SER A 173 -25.67 11.41 -18.93
CA SER A 173 -26.68 12.00 -19.79
C SER A 173 -26.21 12.09 -21.25
N ALA A 174 -24.95 12.46 -21.47
CA ALA A 174 -24.33 12.48 -22.79
C ALA A 174 -24.26 11.07 -23.39
N HIS A 175 -23.81 10.08 -22.61
CA HIS A 175 -23.75 8.69 -23.06
C HIS A 175 -25.14 8.13 -23.39
N ARG A 176 -26.16 8.44 -22.60
CA ARG A 176 -27.55 8.06 -22.91
C ARG A 176 -28.05 8.71 -24.19
N ALA A 177 -27.74 9.97 -24.42
CA ALA A 177 -28.09 10.66 -25.66
C ALA A 177 -27.42 10.00 -26.88
N ASP A 178 -26.13 9.66 -26.77
CA ASP A 178 -25.40 8.94 -27.81
C ASP A 178 -26.01 7.57 -28.09
N VAL A 179 -26.33 6.79 -27.05
CA VAL A 179 -27.01 5.49 -27.20
C VAL A 179 -28.34 5.65 -27.92
N THR A 180 -29.18 6.62 -27.53
CA THR A 180 -30.46 6.84 -28.23
C THR A 180 -30.29 7.26 -29.69
N LEU A 181 -29.21 7.95 -30.03
CA LEU A 181 -28.87 8.32 -31.40
C LEU A 181 -28.46 7.08 -32.20
N TRP A 182 -27.54 6.26 -31.66
CA TRP A 182 -27.11 5.01 -32.30
C TRP A 182 -28.23 3.98 -32.44
N GLU A 183 -29.13 3.89 -31.46
CA GLU A 183 -30.33 3.05 -31.56
C GLU A 183 -31.24 3.50 -32.71
N GLY A 184 -31.40 4.82 -32.89
CA GLY A 184 -32.14 5.40 -34.02
C GLY A 184 -31.49 5.10 -35.37
N GLU A 185 -30.17 5.27 -35.48
CA GLU A 185 -29.42 4.95 -36.71
C GLU A 185 -29.44 3.47 -37.05
N TYR A 186 -29.31 2.60 -36.03
CA TYR A 186 -29.40 1.15 -36.21
C TYR A 186 -30.78 0.72 -36.69
N GLU A 187 -31.85 1.28 -36.11
CA GLU A 187 -33.21 1.00 -36.52
C GLU A 187 -33.49 1.51 -37.95
N GLN A 188 -32.91 2.66 -38.35
CA GLN A 188 -32.98 3.12 -39.73
C GLN A 188 -32.25 2.17 -40.68
N LEU A 189 -31.01 1.77 -40.37
CA LEU A 189 -30.23 0.85 -41.19
C LEU A 189 -30.91 -0.51 -41.31
N ARG A 190 -31.58 -0.97 -40.24
CA ARG A 190 -32.37 -2.20 -40.25
C ARG A 190 -33.54 -2.11 -41.23
N ARG A 191 -34.27 -0.98 -41.25
CA ARG A 191 -35.33 -0.75 -42.25
C ARG A 191 -34.78 -0.72 -43.66
N GLU A 192 -33.64 -0.06 -43.88
CA GLU A 192 -32.99 -0.06 -45.19
C GLU A 192 -32.58 -1.47 -45.63
N CYS A 193 -32.07 -2.31 -44.73
CA CYS A 193 -31.79 -3.72 -44.99
C CYS A 193 -33.06 -4.54 -45.30
N ASP A 194 -34.15 -4.30 -44.57
CA ASP A 194 -35.43 -4.98 -44.79
C ASP A 194 -36.04 -4.58 -46.15
N ASP A 195 -35.99 -3.29 -46.50
CA ASP A 195 -36.44 -2.75 -47.79
C ASP A 195 -35.59 -3.33 -48.95
N LEU A 196 -34.25 -3.31 -48.81
CA LEU A 196 -33.34 -3.93 -49.78
C LEU A 196 -33.61 -5.44 -49.96
N SER A 197 -33.95 -6.14 -48.87
CA SER A 197 -34.29 -7.56 -48.92
C SER A 197 -35.59 -7.79 -49.68
N GLN A 198 -36.59 -6.94 -49.49
CA GLN A 198 -37.84 -6.98 -50.26
C GLN A 198 -37.60 -6.68 -51.75
N ASP A 199 -36.75 -5.70 -52.07
CA ASP A 199 -36.37 -5.36 -53.44
C ASP A 199 -35.65 -6.54 -54.12
N VAL A 200 -34.73 -7.21 -53.41
CA VAL A 200 -34.06 -8.41 -53.93
C VAL A 200 -35.06 -9.52 -54.23
N LEU A 201 -36.03 -9.76 -53.34
CA LEU A 201 -37.10 -10.75 -53.59
C LEU A 201 -37.92 -10.37 -54.82
N PHE A 202 -38.34 -9.12 -54.93
CA PHE A 202 -39.09 -8.63 -56.09
C PHE A 202 -38.29 -8.80 -57.40
N LEU A 203 -37.00 -8.46 -57.39
CA LEU A 203 -36.12 -8.62 -58.56
C LEU A 203 -35.89 -10.10 -58.92
N GLN A 204 -35.82 -10.99 -57.93
CA GLN A 204 -35.73 -12.44 -58.16
C GLN A 204 -37.00 -12.98 -58.81
N GLU A 205 -38.18 -12.55 -58.34
CA GLU A 205 -39.47 -12.90 -58.95
C GLU A 205 -39.58 -12.36 -60.38
N ALA A 206 -39.24 -11.09 -60.59
CA ALA A 206 -39.23 -10.47 -61.92
C ALA A 206 -38.26 -11.18 -62.88
N LEU A 207 -37.08 -11.57 -62.39
CA LEU A 207 -36.12 -12.35 -63.16
C LEU A 207 -36.65 -13.75 -63.49
N ALA A 208 -37.35 -14.40 -62.56
CA ALA A 208 -37.96 -15.70 -62.81
C ALA A 208 -39.05 -15.61 -63.90
N VAL A 209 -39.87 -14.56 -63.86
CA VAL A 209 -40.86 -14.27 -64.92
C VAL A 209 -40.17 -14.02 -66.26
N ALA A 210 -39.16 -13.13 -66.30
CA ALA A 210 -38.43 -12.83 -67.53
C ALA A 210 -37.72 -14.07 -68.11
N ARG A 211 -37.20 -14.96 -67.25
CA ARG A 211 -36.64 -16.25 -67.67
C ARG A 211 -37.71 -17.18 -68.23
N ALA A 212 -38.89 -17.24 -67.62
CA ALA A 212 -39.99 -18.04 -68.15
C ALA A 212 -40.48 -17.52 -69.50
N GLU A 213 -40.57 -16.20 -69.66
CA GLU A 213 -40.87 -15.54 -70.94
C GLU A 213 -39.77 -15.81 -71.98
N LEU A 214 -38.50 -15.74 -71.58
CA LEU A 214 -37.37 -16.08 -72.45
C LEU A 214 -37.44 -17.54 -72.88
N ILE A 215 -37.66 -18.50 -71.97
CA ILE A 215 -37.82 -19.92 -72.31
C ILE A 215 -39.01 -20.12 -73.27
N ALA A 216 -40.12 -19.41 -73.05
CA ALA A 216 -41.27 -19.47 -73.94
C ALA A 216 -40.97 -18.88 -75.33
N ALA A 217 -40.25 -17.75 -75.39
CA ALA A 217 -39.82 -17.12 -76.62
C ALA A 217 -38.77 -17.95 -77.36
N GLU A 218 -37.81 -18.53 -76.65
CA GLU A 218 -36.83 -19.49 -77.18
C GLU A 218 -37.52 -20.74 -77.69
N GLY A 219 -38.54 -21.27 -76.99
CA GLY A 219 -39.34 -22.38 -77.47
C GLY A 219 -40.09 -22.04 -78.78
N GLN A 220 -40.60 -20.81 -78.89
CA GLN A 220 -41.19 -20.30 -80.13
C GLN A 220 -40.12 -20.11 -81.23
N CYS A 221 -38.94 -19.59 -80.89
CA CYS A 221 -37.82 -19.46 -81.81
C CYS A 221 -37.35 -20.83 -82.29
N HIS A 222 -37.18 -21.83 -81.43
CA HIS A 222 -36.83 -23.20 -81.81
C HIS A 222 -37.90 -23.81 -82.71
N GLN A 223 -39.18 -23.54 -82.46
CA GLN A 223 -40.25 -23.99 -83.35
C GLN A 223 -40.16 -23.30 -84.72
N LEU A 224 -39.98 -21.98 -84.74
CA LEU A 224 -39.79 -21.20 -85.96
C LEU A 224 -38.48 -21.53 -86.67
N GLU A 225 -37.43 -21.90 -85.95
CA GLU A 225 -36.14 -22.35 -86.47
C GLU A 225 -36.27 -23.77 -86.98
N ALA A 226 -37.03 -24.67 -86.37
CA ALA A 226 -37.34 -25.98 -86.93
C ALA A 226 -38.19 -25.84 -88.21
N ASP A 227 -39.12 -24.89 -88.23
CA ASP A 227 -39.90 -24.54 -89.41
C ASP A 227 -39.03 -23.87 -90.48
N LEU A 228 -38.13 -22.97 -90.08
CA LEU A 228 -37.14 -22.33 -90.94
C LEU A 228 -36.04 -23.29 -91.36
N GLU A 229 -35.68 -24.31 -90.60
CA GLU A 229 -34.77 -25.41 -90.93
C GLU A 229 -35.46 -26.40 -91.83
N ALA A 230 -36.76 -26.64 -91.69
CA ALA A 230 -37.54 -27.29 -92.73
C ALA A 230 -37.53 -26.46 -94.03
N MET A 231 -37.49 -25.12 -93.94
CA MET A 231 -37.33 -24.22 -95.10
C MET A 231 -35.87 -24.04 -95.58
N THR A 232 -34.87 -24.11 -94.70
CA THR A 232 -33.43 -23.84 -94.94
C THR A 232 -32.61 -25.12 -95.10
N GLN A 233 -33.16 -26.29 -94.77
CA GLN A 233 -32.86 -27.55 -95.45
C GLN A 233 -33.25 -27.46 -96.94
N GLY A 234 -34.03 -26.45 -97.33
CA GLY A 234 -34.13 -25.93 -98.70
C GLY A 234 -33.09 -24.85 -99.07
N GLU A 235 -32.50 -24.10 -98.12
CA GLU A 235 -31.65 -22.92 -98.34
C GLU A 235 -30.67 -22.65 -97.16
N GLY A 236 -29.40 -23.10 -97.22
CA GLY A 236 -28.50 -23.10 -96.05
C GLY A 236 -27.69 -21.84 -95.67
N ARG A 237 -27.19 -21.86 -94.41
CA ARG A 237 -25.94 -21.30 -93.78
C ARG A 237 -25.91 -19.91 -93.08
N GLY A 238 -25.42 -19.92 -91.83
CA GLY A 238 -24.72 -18.80 -91.17
C GLY A 238 -24.06 -19.16 -89.81
N GLN A 239 -22.74 -19.40 -89.78
CA GLN A 239 -21.92 -19.84 -88.62
C GLN A 239 -20.86 -18.78 -88.26
N GLY A 240 -20.74 -18.41 -86.98
CA GLY A 240 -19.64 -17.53 -86.51
C GLY A 240 -19.54 -17.34 -84.99
N ALA A 241 -20.63 -17.02 -84.30
CA ALA A 241 -20.62 -16.78 -82.85
C ALA A 241 -20.77 -18.06 -81.99
N SER A 242 -21.29 -19.14 -82.58
CA SER A 242 -21.48 -20.44 -81.93
C SER A 242 -20.15 -21.17 -81.58
N SER A 243 -19.02 -20.79 -82.19
CA SER A 243 -17.80 -21.62 -82.15
C SER A 243 -16.98 -21.56 -80.85
N LEU A 244 -16.95 -20.44 -80.11
CA LEU A 244 -16.12 -20.32 -78.90
C LEU A 244 -16.86 -20.84 -77.66
N MET A 245 -18.14 -20.54 -77.53
CA MET A 245 -18.97 -21.02 -76.42
C MET A 245 -19.18 -22.54 -76.49
N ALA A 246 -19.43 -23.08 -77.69
CA ALA A 246 -19.47 -24.53 -77.91
C ALA A 246 -18.12 -25.22 -77.63
N ALA A 247 -16.99 -24.55 -77.90
CA ALA A 247 -15.66 -25.09 -77.59
C ALA A 247 -15.39 -25.13 -76.08
N LEU A 248 -15.86 -24.14 -75.31
CA LEU A 248 -15.73 -24.10 -73.84
C LEU A 248 -16.66 -25.11 -73.16
N GLU A 249 -17.87 -25.31 -73.69
CA GLU A 249 -18.79 -26.35 -73.21
C GLU A 249 -18.30 -27.77 -73.54
N ALA A 250 -17.73 -27.96 -74.73
CA ALA A 250 -17.06 -29.21 -75.09
C ALA A 250 -15.82 -29.45 -74.22
N ALA A 251 -15.00 -28.43 -73.96
CA ALA A 251 -13.87 -28.54 -73.05
C ALA A 251 -14.32 -28.93 -71.62
N ASN A 252 -15.39 -28.33 -71.12
CA ASN A 252 -15.96 -28.66 -69.82
C ASN A 252 -16.41 -30.14 -69.73
N THR A 253 -17.00 -30.69 -70.80
CA THR A 253 -17.62 -32.03 -70.78
C THR A 253 -16.71 -33.17 -71.25
N THR A 254 -15.80 -32.94 -72.19
CA THR A 254 -15.01 -34.02 -72.82
C THR A 254 -13.49 -33.93 -72.63
N ALA A 255 -12.94 -32.79 -72.18
CA ALA A 255 -11.48 -32.66 -72.02
C ALA A 255 -10.95 -33.40 -70.78
N SER A 256 -9.73 -33.92 -70.87
CA SER A 256 -9.01 -34.46 -69.72
C SER A 256 -8.59 -33.35 -68.74
N VAL A 257 -8.26 -33.72 -67.50
CA VAL A 257 -7.84 -32.76 -66.46
C VAL A 257 -6.60 -31.97 -66.88
N ALA A 258 -5.63 -32.62 -67.53
CA ALA A 258 -4.40 -31.96 -68.00
C ALA A 258 -4.68 -30.95 -69.14
N GLU A 259 -5.59 -31.29 -70.06
CA GLU A 259 -6.02 -30.38 -71.13
C GLU A 259 -6.79 -29.19 -70.57
N LEU A 260 -7.62 -29.39 -69.55
CA LEU A 260 -8.32 -28.30 -68.87
C LEU A 260 -7.36 -27.31 -68.19
N VAL A 261 -6.33 -27.81 -67.48
CA VAL A 261 -5.31 -26.95 -66.86
C VAL A 261 -4.57 -26.12 -67.91
N GLN A 262 -4.25 -26.70 -69.07
CA GLN A 262 -3.65 -25.96 -70.19
C GLN A 262 -4.58 -24.88 -70.75
N VAL A 263 -5.86 -25.20 -70.96
CA VAL A 263 -6.86 -24.22 -71.44
C VAL A 263 -7.03 -23.07 -70.46
N VAL A 264 -7.05 -23.34 -69.15
CA VAL A 264 -7.13 -22.31 -68.10
C VAL A 264 -5.87 -21.42 -68.14
N GLY A 265 -4.68 -22.01 -68.25
CA GLY A 265 -3.43 -21.26 -68.37
C GLY A 265 -3.36 -20.39 -69.65
N ASP A 266 -3.85 -20.89 -70.78
CA ASP A 266 -3.93 -20.14 -72.03
C ASP A 266 -4.92 -18.96 -71.94
N LEU A 267 -6.04 -19.14 -71.23
CA LEU A 267 -7.01 -18.07 -70.98
C LEU A 267 -6.43 -17.00 -70.04
N GLU A 268 -5.68 -17.42 -69.03
CA GLU A 268 -5.00 -16.50 -68.11
C GLU A 268 -3.90 -15.70 -68.82
N ALA A 269 -3.09 -16.35 -69.68
CA ALA A 269 -2.10 -15.68 -70.52
C ALA A 269 -2.72 -14.66 -71.50
N ARG A 270 -3.98 -14.87 -71.89
CA ARG A 270 -4.77 -13.94 -72.74
C ARG A 270 -5.55 -12.90 -71.94
N THR A 271 -5.32 -12.77 -70.63
CA THR A 271 -6.02 -11.84 -69.71
C THR A 271 -7.53 -12.08 -69.57
N GLN A 272 -8.03 -13.28 -69.94
CA GLN A 272 -9.44 -13.67 -69.83
C GLN A 272 -9.74 -14.36 -68.49
N GLN A 273 -9.32 -13.76 -67.39
CA GLN A 273 -9.38 -14.36 -66.04
C GLN A 273 -10.80 -14.69 -65.58
N ALA A 274 -11.80 -13.88 -65.96
CA ALA A 274 -13.20 -14.16 -65.61
C ALA A 274 -13.73 -15.43 -66.30
N MET A 275 -13.37 -15.64 -67.57
CA MET A 275 -13.78 -16.83 -68.32
C MET A 275 -13.06 -18.09 -67.81
N ALA A 276 -11.78 -17.97 -67.47
CA ALA A 276 -11.01 -19.04 -66.83
C ALA A 276 -11.65 -19.46 -65.49
N ARG A 277 -12.04 -18.48 -64.66
CA ARG A 277 -12.71 -18.71 -63.38
C ARG A 277 -14.07 -19.40 -63.53
N GLU A 278 -14.89 -18.95 -64.47
CA GLU A 278 -16.20 -19.58 -64.72
C GLU A 278 -16.06 -20.99 -65.30
N LEU A 279 -15.05 -21.25 -66.15
CA LEU A 279 -14.77 -22.59 -66.67
C LEU A 279 -14.34 -23.55 -65.56
N VAL A 280 -13.45 -23.11 -64.65
CA VAL A 280 -13.07 -23.92 -63.48
C VAL A 280 -14.29 -24.16 -62.59
N SER A 281 -15.08 -23.13 -62.27
CA SER A 281 -16.29 -23.28 -61.44
C SER A 281 -17.35 -24.19 -62.07
N ALA A 282 -17.54 -24.13 -63.40
CA ALA A 282 -18.44 -25.01 -64.12
C ALA A 282 -17.95 -26.46 -64.15
N ALA A 283 -16.65 -26.68 -64.40
CA ALA A 283 -16.03 -28.01 -64.39
C ALA A 283 -16.02 -28.64 -63.00
N SER A 284 -15.76 -27.83 -61.98
CA SER A 284 -15.81 -28.27 -60.59
C SER A 284 -17.23 -28.66 -60.15
N ARG A 285 -18.30 -28.11 -60.76
CA ARG A 285 -19.69 -28.48 -60.45
C ARG A 285 -20.16 -29.76 -61.15
N SER A 286 -19.74 -29.99 -62.39
CA SER A 286 -20.29 -31.07 -63.23
C SER A 286 -19.52 -32.39 -63.15
N ARG A 287 -18.23 -32.37 -62.76
CA ARG A 287 -17.33 -33.54 -62.82
C ARG A 287 -17.35 -34.41 -61.55
N ARG A 288 -16.74 -35.59 -61.61
CA ARG A 288 -16.59 -36.49 -60.46
C ARG A 288 -15.60 -35.93 -59.44
N VAL A 289 -15.77 -36.30 -58.17
CA VAL A 289 -14.98 -35.77 -57.04
C VAL A 289 -13.48 -36.00 -57.24
N GLU A 290 -13.07 -37.14 -57.77
CA GLU A 290 -11.66 -37.48 -58.02
C GLU A 290 -11.05 -36.61 -59.13
N GLU A 291 -11.83 -36.32 -60.18
CA GLU A 291 -11.41 -35.45 -61.29
C GLU A 291 -11.31 -33.99 -60.85
N VAL A 292 -12.21 -33.54 -59.97
CA VAL A 292 -12.17 -32.20 -59.39
C VAL A 292 -10.97 -32.05 -58.46
N ALA A 293 -10.68 -33.05 -57.61
CA ALA A 293 -9.47 -33.05 -56.79
C ALA A 293 -8.20 -32.96 -57.64
N ALA A 294 -8.12 -33.78 -58.70
CA ALA A 294 -7.00 -33.74 -59.64
C ALA A 294 -6.88 -32.41 -60.39
N LEU A 295 -8.01 -31.77 -60.74
CA LEU A 295 -8.03 -30.46 -61.38
C LEU A 295 -7.51 -29.36 -60.45
N LEU A 296 -7.95 -29.33 -59.19
CA LEU A 296 -7.50 -28.34 -58.22
C LEU A 296 -6.01 -28.51 -57.89
N SER A 297 -5.55 -29.75 -57.68
CA SER A 297 -4.12 -30.05 -57.50
C SER A 297 -3.29 -29.67 -58.74
N GLY A 298 -3.79 -29.97 -59.96
CA GLY A 298 -3.11 -29.64 -61.20
C GLY A 298 -3.02 -28.14 -61.48
N LEU A 299 -4.03 -27.35 -61.10
CA LEU A 299 -3.97 -25.88 -61.17
C LEU A 299 -2.93 -25.30 -60.20
N GLN A 300 -2.78 -25.89 -59.01
CA GLN A 300 -1.74 -25.50 -58.07
C GLN A 300 -0.33 -25.78 -58.63
N GLU A 301 -0.11 -26.99 -59.16
CA GLU A 301 1.17 -27.38 -59.75
C GLU A 301 1.54 -26.52 -60.97
N ALA A 302 0.54 -26.06 -61.72
CA ALA A 302 0.71 -25.13 -62.84
C ALA A 302 0.96 -23.66 -62.43
N GLY A 303 0.96 -23.36 -61.12
CA GLY A 303 1.18 -22.00 -60.60
C GLY A 303 -0.05 -21.08 -60.68
N LEU A 304 -1.26 -21.65 -60.75
CA LEU A 304 -2.54 -20.94 -60.87
C LEU A 304 -3.43 -21.12 -59.62
N PRO A 305 -2.94 -20.84 -58.39
CA PRO A 305 -3.67 -21.11 -57.13
C PRO A 305 -4.99 -20.32 -57.01
N ALA A 306 -5.01 -19.09 -57.55
CA ALA A 306 -6.17 -18.20 -57.44
C ALA A 306 -7.44 -18.79 -58.07
N HIS A 307 -7.29 -19.58 -59.14
CA HIS A 307 -8.41 -20.24 -59.79
C HIS A 307 -8.93 -21.45 -59.00
N ALA A 308 -8.05 -22.16 -58.30
CA ALA A 308 -8.44 -23.24 -57.39
C ALA A 308 -9.17 -22.67 -56.15
N ASP A 309 -8.59 -21.66 -55.49
CA ASP A 309 -9.15 -21.06 -54.28
C ASP A 309 -10.53 -20.44 -54.50
N THR A 310 -10.73 -19.80 -55.66
CA THR A 310 -12.01 -19.15 -55.99
C THR A 310 -13.13 -20.12 -56.33
N ALA A 311 -12.82 -21.36 -56.72
CA ALA A 311 -13.81 -22.38 -57.03
C ALA A 311 -14.35 -23.08 -55.76
N ILE A 312 -13.54 -23.15 -54.69
CA ILE A 312 -13.86 -23.88 -53.46
C ILE A 312 -15.17 -23.41 -52.79
N PRO A 313 -15.45 -22.10 -52.60
CA PRO A 313 -16.72 -21.66 -52.00
C PRO A 313 -17.95 -22.08 -52.82
N ALA A 314 -17.85 -22.00 -54.16
CA ALA A 314 -18.93 -22.41 -55.06
C ALA A 314 -19.19 -23.92 -54.98
N LEU A 315 -18.14 -24.73 -54.79
CA LEU A 315 -18.24 -26.17 -54.57
C LEU A 315 -18.98 -26.51 -53.28
N VAL A 316 -18.61 -25.86 -52.17
CA VAL A 316 -19.23 -26.07 -50.86
C VAL A 316 -20.73 -25.75 -50.89
N MET A 317 -21.14 -24.72 -51.64
CA MET A 317 -22.55 -24.32 -51.76
C MET A 317 -23.40 -25.20 -52.67
N THR A 318 -22.78 -25.82 -53.69
CA THR A 318 -23.53 -26.53 -54.75
C THR A 318 -23.51 -28.04 -54.61
N ARG A 319 -22.50 -28.60 -53.95
CA ARG A 319 -22.38 -30.06 -53.74
C ARG A 319 -23.00 -30.49 -52.41
N PRO A 320 -23.57 -31.70 -52.34
CA PRO A 320 -24.04 -32.26 -51.08
C PRO A 320 -22.87 -32.55 -50.14
N VAL A 321 -23.13 -32.48 -48.82
CA VAL A 321 -22.12 -32.66 -47.77
C VAL A 321 -21.28 -33.94 -47.93
N ALA A 322 -21.92 -35.05 -48.36
CA ALA A 322 -21.22 -36.32 -48.60
C ALA A 322 -20.17 -36.22 -49.72
N GLU A 323 -20.44 -35.46 -50.78
CA GLU A 323 -19.46 -35.21 -51.84
C GLU A 323 -18.37 -34.24 -51.38
N THR A 324 -18.71 -33.26 -50.54
CA THR A 324 -17.71 -32.37 -49.92
C THR A 324 -16.75 -33.16 -49.01
N THR A 325 -17.27 -34.13 -48.24
CA THR A 325 -16.45 -35.07 -47.45
C THR A 325 -15.52 -35.88 -48.36
N ALA A 326 -16.08 -36.48 -49.42
CA ALA A 326 -15.31 -37.28 -50.36
C ALA A 326 -14.23 -36.44 -51.06
N LEU A 327 -14.53 -35.17 -51.35
CA LEU A 327 -13.58 -34.23 -51.93
C LEU A 327 -12.44 -33.91 -50.97
N ALA A 328 -12.73 -33.65 -49.69
CA ALA A 328 -11.70 -33.46 -48.67
C ALA A 328 -10.77 -34.69 -48.59
N GLY A 329 -11.33 -35.90 -48.61
CA GLY A 329 -10.54 -37.13 -48.62
C GLY A 329 -9.74 -37.35 -49.90
N ALA A 330 -10.27 -36.96 -51.06
CA ALA A 330 -9.56 -37.04 -52.33
C ALA A 330 -8.40 -36.03 -52.42
N LEU A 331 -8.61 -34.81 -51.95
CA LEU A 331 -7.59 -33.76 -51.88
C LEU A 331 -6.46 -34.13 -50.91
N HIS A 332 -6.80 -34.67 -49.73
CA HIS A 332 -5.81 -35.14 -48.77
C HIS A 332 -4.98 -36.31 -49.33
N ARG A 333 -5.61 -37.27 -50.02
CA ARG A 333 -4.87 -38.36 -50.71
C ARG A 333 -3.98 -37.87 -51.85
N ALA A 334 -4.35 -36.76 -52.49
CA ALA A 334 -3.54 -36.11 -53.51
C ALA A 334 -2.40 -35.24 -52.92
N GLY A 335 -2.34 -35.08 -51.59
CA GLY A 335 -1.32 -34.28 -50.90
C GLY A 335 -1.53 -32.76 -51.01
N PHE A 336 -2.71 -32.30 -51.42
CA PHE A 336 -3.02 -30.87 -51.55
C PHE A 336 -3.64 -30.31 -50.26
N GLU A 337 -2.83 -30.14 -49.23
CA GLU A 337 -3.26 -29.73 -47.89
C GLU A 337 -3.84 -28.30 -47.85
N ASP A 338 -3.30 -27.36 -48.63
CA ASP A 338 -3.81 -25.99 -48.70
C ASP A 338 -5.27 -25.96 -49.23
N GLY A 339 -5.58 -26.81 -50.21
CA GLY A 339 -6.93 -27.00 -50.72
C GLY A 339 -7.88 -27.63 -49.71
N VAL A 340 -7.40 -28.60 -48.91
CA VAL A 340 -8.17 -29.18 -47.80
C VAL A 340 -8.49 -28.10 -46.77
N ALA A 341 -7.51 -27.28 -46.38
CA ALA A 341 -7.71 -26.20 -45.42
C ALA A 341 -8.70 -25.14 -45.94
N ALA A 342 -8.60 -24.76 -47.21
CA ALA A 342 -9.53 -23.84 -47.86
C ALA A 342 -10.95 -24.41 -47.93
N LEU A 343 -11.09 -25.71 -48.23
CA LEU A 343 -12.37 -26.42 -48.26
C LEU A 343 -13.02 -26.47 -46.87
N LEU A 344 -12.26 -26.81 -45.82
CA LEU A 344 -12.77 -26.83 -44.45
C LEU A 344 -13.16 -25.43 -43.98
N ARG A 345 -12.37 -24.39 -44.30
CA ARG A 345 -12.71 -22.99 -43.99
C ARG A 345 -14.00 -22.56 -44.66
N ALA A 346 -14.13 -22.80 -45.96
CA ALA A 346 -15.36 -22.50 -46.70
C ALA A 346 -16.56 -23.27 -46.15
N SER A 347 -16.36 -24.52 -45.72
CA SER A 347 -17.41 -25.32 -45.06
C SER A 347 -17.84 -24.70 -43.74
N VAL A 348 -16.92 -24.22 -42.89
CA VAL A 348 -17.27 -23.53 -41.64
C VAL A 348 -18.05 -22.24 -41.90
N GLU A 349 -17.70 -21.48 -42.93
CA GLU A 349 -18.36 -20.22 -43.27
C GLU A 349 -19.76 -20.42 -43.87
N LEU A 350 -19.92 -21.41 -44.74
CA LEU A 350 -21.07 -21.51 -45.63
C LEU A 350 -22.06 -22.63 -45.26
N HIS A 351 -21.63 -23.69 -44.59
CA HIS A 351 -22.51 -24.79 -44.21
C HIS A 351 -23.34 -24.48 -42.96
N SER A 352 -24.53 -25.08 -42.89
CA SER A 352 -25.37 -25.01 -41.69
C SER A 352 -24.77 -25.83 -40.53
N PRO A 353 -25.13 -25.55 -39.27
CA PRO A 353 -24.70 -26.36 -38.12
C PRO A 353 -24.93 -27.87 -38.27
N CYS A 354 -26.01 -28.27 -38.92
CA CYS A 354 -26.33 -29.68 -39.19
C CYS A 354 -25.37 -30.28 -40.23
N ASP A 355 -25.08 -29.52 -41.29
CA ASP A 355 -24.18 -29.93 -42.37
C ASP A 355 -22.74 -30.08 -41.88
N ILE A 356 -22.28 -29.21 -40.97
CA ILE A 356 -20.96 -29.30 -40.33
C ILE A 356 -20.83 -30.62 -39.54
N ILE A 357 -21.87 -31.02 -38.81
CA ILE A 357 -21.88 -32.33 -38.13
C ILE A 357 -21.92 -33.48 -39.13
N GLY A 358 -22.70 -33.36 -40.21
CA GLY A 358 -22.71 -34.33 -41.30
C GLY A 358 -21.33 -34.53 -41.92
N LEU A 359 -20.59 -33.44 -42.17
CA LEU A 359 -19.23 -33.43 -42.68
C LEU A 359 -18.26 -34.08 -41.68
N CYS A 360 -18.36 -33.74 -40.39
CA CYS A 360 -17.56 -34.34 -39.32
C CYS A 360 -17.75 -35.86 -39.24
N LEU A 361 -18.99 -36.34 -39.27
CA LEU A 361 -19.31 -37.77 -39.25
C LEU A 361 -18.80 -38.48 -40.52
N GLY A 362 -18.89 -37.81 -41.67
CA GLY A 362 -18.31 -38.29 -42.93
C GLY A 362 -16.80 -38.49 -42.84
N LEU A 363 -16.07 -37.46 -42.39
CA LEU A 363 -14.62 -37.50 -42.22
C LEU A 363 -14.20 -38.58 -41.21
N GLY A 364 -14.97 -38.78 -40.15
CA GLY A 364 -14.75 -39.87 -39.19
C GLY A 364 -14.87 -41.25 -39.82
N ARG A 365 -15.86 -41.48 -40.70
CA ARG A 365 -16.03 -42.74 -41.43
C ARG A 365 -14.86 -43.03 -42.38
N ASP A 366 -14.31 -41.98 -42.98
CA ASP A 366 -13.17 -42.06 -43.90
C ASP A 366 -11.81 -42.15 -43.17
N ARG A 367 -11.81 -42.27 -41.83
CA ARG A 367 -10.63 -42.32 -40.94
C ARG A 367 -9.76 -41.06 -40.98
N LEU A 368 -10.37 -39.92 -41.29
CA LEU A 368 -9.74 -38.60 -41.30
C LEU A 368 -10.10 -37.81 -40.04
N GLY A 369 -9.86 -38.41 -38.87
CA GLY A 369 -10.25 -37.84 -37.57
C GLY A 369 -9.62 -36.48 -37.26
N GLU A 370 -8.36 -36.27 -37.64
CA GLU A 370 -7.64 -35.00 -37.42
C GLU A 370 -8.29 -33.83 -38.19
N LEU A 371 -8.81 -34.09 -39.40
CA LEU A 371 -9.54 -33.09 -40.19
C LEU A 371 -10.92 -32.79 -39.58
N ALA A 372 -11.58 -33.80 -39.03
CA ALA A 372 -12.86 -33.63 -38.33
C ALA A 372 -12.70 -32.78 -37.05
N GLU A 373 -11.65 -33.03 -36.27
CA GLU A 373 -11.31 -32.21 -35.10
C GLU A 373 -10.96 -30.77 -35.49
N SER A 374 -10.18 -30.59 -36.56
CA SER A 374 -9.83 -29.27 -37.08
C SER A 374 -11.05 -28.49 -37.57
N LEU A 375 -11.99 -29.14 -38.25
CA LEU A 375 -13.25 -28.55 -38.68
C LEU A 375 -14.08 -28.07 -37.49
N LEU A 376 -14.27 -28.92 -36.48
CA LEU A 376 -15.05 -28.57 -35.30
C LEU A 376 -14.35 -27.48 -34.47
N ALA A 377 -13.04 -27.54 -34.30
CA ALA A 377 -12.28 -26.50 -33.62
C ALA A 377 -12.42 -25.14 -34.33
N ALA A 378 -12.32 -25.11 -35.66
CA ALA A 378 -12.51 -23.90 -36.45
C ALA A 378 -13.96 -23.37 -36.34
N ALA A 379 -14.96 -24.24 -36.41
CA ALA A 379 -16.36 -23.87 -36.24
C ALA A 379 -16.63 -23.27 -34.84
N PHE A 380 -16.10 -23.90 -33.80
CA PHE A 380 -16.24 -23.42 -32.42
C PHE A 380 -15.48 -22.11 -32.17
N VAL A 381 -14.45 -21.78 -32.93
CA VAL A 381 -13.73 -20.49 -32.82
C VAL A 381 -14.45 -19.38 -33.58
N VAL A 382 -14.86 -19.62 -34.83
CA VAL A 382 -15.28 -18.56 -35.77
C VAL A 382 -16.78 -18.27 -35.72
N ARG A 383 -17.63 -19.26 -35.45
CA ARG A 383 -19.09 -19.11 -35.54
C ARG A 383 -19.68 -18.36 -34.33
N PRO A 384 -20.84 -17.70 -34.46
CA PRO A 384 -21.52 -17.10 -33.31
C PRO A 384 -21.94 -18.15 -32.28
N THR A 385 -22.17 -17.72 -31.04
CA THR A 385 -22.53 -18.59 -29.91
C THR A 385 -23.77 -19.46 -30.19
N ALA A 386 -24.77 -18.91 -30.88
CA ALA A 386 -25.99 -19.64 -31.25
C ALA A 386 -25.69 -20.86 -32.14
N ASP A 387 -24.78 -20.71 -33.11
CA ASP A 387 -24.40 -21.78 -34.01
C ASP A 387 -23.59 -22.85 -33.30
N VAL A 388 -22.67 -22.47 -32.40
CA VAL A 388 -21.91 -23.44 -31.60
C VAL A 388 -22.83 -24.30 -30.74
N VAL A 389 -23.85 -23.69 -30.14
CA VAL A 389 -24.87 -24.43 -29.37
C VAL A 389 -25.66 -25.34 -30.31
N ALA A 390 -26.05 -24.87 -31.50
CA ALA A 390 -26.73 -25.71 -32.49
C ALA A 390 -25.87 -26.91 -32.92
N ILE A 391 -24.56 -26.72 -33.17
CA ILE A 391 -23.61 -27.79 -33.50
C ILE A 391 -23.56 -28.81 -32.34
N ALA A 392 -23.43 -28.35 -31.10
CA ALA A 392 -23.45 -29.23 -29.91
C ALA A 392 -24.79 -29.97 -29.74
N VAL A 393 -25.91 -29.34 -30.11
CA VAL A 393 -27.24 -29.97 -30.09
C VAL A 393 -27.36 -31.06 -31.14
N TRP A 394 -26.91 -30.81 -32.38
CA TRP A 394 -26.94 -31.78 -33.47
C TRP A 394 -25.95 -32.94 -33.29
N ALA A 395 -24.81 -32.70 -32.62
CA ALA A 395 -23.83 -33.75 -32.34
C ALA A 395 -24.32 -34.77 -31.30
N ALA A 396 -25.33 -34.44 -30.50
CA ALA A 396 -25.70 -35.25 -29.35
C ALA A 396 -26.24 -36.63 -29.75
N GLY A 397 -25.75 -37.66 -29.06
CA GLY A 397 -26.09 -39.05 -29.37
C GLY A 397 -25.46 -39.59 -30.66
N THR A 398 -24.52 -38.84 -31.25
CA THR A 398 -23.72 -39.28 -32.41
C THR A 398 -22.26 -39.48 -32.00
N ASP A 399 -21.49 -40.15 -32.85
CA ASP A 399 -20.04 -40.36 -32.63
C ASP A 399 -19.23 -39.04 -32.64
N ALA A 400 -19.83 -37.93 -33.10
CA ALA A 400 -19.20 -36.60 -33.09
C ALA A 400 -19.29 -35.90 -31.72
N GLU A 401 -20.14 -36.36 -30.78
CA GLU A 401 -20.33 -35.69 -29.49
C GLU A 401 -19.02 -35.52 -28.69
N PRO A 402 -18.15 -36.54 -28.54
CA PRO A 402 -16.87 -36.37 -27.84
C PRO A 402 -15.96 -35.35 -28.52
N ALA A 403 -15.92 -35.35 -29.85
CA ALA A 403 -15.11 -34.42 -30.63
C ALA A 403 -15.57 -32.96 -30.46
N THR A 404 -16.89 -32.72 -30.32
CA THR A 404 -17.40 -31.37 -30.01
C THR A 404 -17.03 -30.88 -28.62
N VAL A 405 -16.86 -31.77 -27.63
CA VAL A 405 -16.36 -31.39 -26.30
C VAL A 405 -14.89 -30.98 -26.39
N THR A 406 -14.06 -31.76 -27.09
CA THR A 406 -12.64 -31.43 -27.31
C THR A 406 -12.47 -30.12 -28.10
N ALA A 407 -13.36 -29.83 -29.04
CA ALA A 407 -13.35 -28.60 -29.83
C ALA A 407 -13.60 -27.31 -29.02
N LEU A 408 -14.14 -27.41 -27.80
CA LEU A 408 -14.29 -26.26 -26.90
C LEU A 408 -12.95 -25.66 -26.51
N GLY A 409 -11.90 -26.47 -26.35
CA GLY A 409 -10.59 -26.00 -25.91
C GLY A 409 -9.99 -24.90 -26.79
N PRO A 410 -9.81 -25.13 -28.11
CA PRO A 410 -9.36 -24.08 -29.04
C PRO A 410 -10.22 -22.82 -29.02
N ALA A 411 -11.54 -22.96 -28.88
CA ALA A 411 -12.46 -21.82 -28.79
C ALA A 411 -12.28 -21.02 -27.50
N VAL A 412 -12.05 -21.70 -26.38
CA VAL A 412 -11.78 -21.09 -25.09
C VAL A 412 -10.57 -20.17 -25.15
N GLY A 413 -9.53 -20.49 -25.93
CA GLY A 413 -8.34 -19.65 -26.07
C GLY A 413 -8.49 -18.43 -26.98
N ARG A 414 -9.54 -18.36 -27.81
CA ARG A 414 -9.72 -17.30 -28.82
C ARG A 414 -10.92 -16.38 -28.56
N ARG A 415 -12.00 -16.88 -27.95
CA ARG A 415 -13.23 -16.12 -27.64
C ARG A 415 -13.03 -15.12 -26.51
N SER A 416 -13.83 -14.06 -26.46
CA SER A 416 -13.83 -13.14 -25.32
C SER A 416 -14.39 -13.78 -24.04
N ALA A 417 -14.07 -13.22 -22.87
CA ALA A 417 -14.63 -13.67 -21.59
C ALA A 417 -16.17 -13.60 -21.59
N HIS A 418 -16.75 -12.57 -22.23
CA HIS A 418 -18.20 -12.39 -22.35
C HIS A 418 -18.86 -13.52 -23.14
N GLU A 419 -18.30 -13.84 -24.31
CA GLU A 419 -18.81 -14.91 -25.17
C GLU A 419 -18.74 -16.28 -24.50
N LEU A 420 -17.73 -16.52 -23.66
CA LEU A 420 -17.62 -17.79 -22.92
C LEU A 420 -18.72 -17.94 -21.86
N VAL A 421 -19.08 -16.84 -21.18
CA VAL A 421 -20.19 -16.84 -20.22
C VAL A 421 -21.53 -17.04 -20.95
N GLU A 422 -21.74 -16.35 -22.07
CA GLU A 422 -22.94 -16.53 -22.91
C GLU A 422 -23.04 -17.95 -23.45
N LEU A 423 -21.92 -18.53 -23.90
CA LEU A 423 -21.85 -19.91 -24.37
C LEU A 423 -22.20 -20.90 -23.25
N SER A 424 -21.68 -20.70 -22.03
CA SER A 424 -22.01 -21.54 -20.88
C SER A 424 -23.51 -21.49 -20.55
N ILE A 425 -24.10 -20.29 -20.54
CA ILE A 425 -25.55 -20.10 -20.31
C ILE A 425 -26.36 -20.80 -21.40
N ALA A 426 -26.02 -20.57 -22.67
CA ALA A 426 -26.75 -21.09 -23.81
C ALA A 426 -26.65 -22.63 -23.91
N LEU A 427 -25.48 -23.22 -23.62
CA LEU A 427 -25.30 -24.67 -23.55
C LEU A 427 -26.14 -25.29 -22.43
N ARG A 428 -26.20 -24.67 -21.24
CA ARG A 428 -27.06 -25.15 -20.14
C ARG A 428 -28.53 -25.04 -20.49
N ALA A 429 -28.95 -23.93 -21.10
CA ALA A 429 -30.33 -23.74 -21.57
C ALA A 429 -30.73 -24.79 -22.62
N ALA A 430 -29.80 -25.20 -23.47
CA ALA A 430 -29.97 -26.27 -24.45
C ALA A 430 -29.84 -27.71 -23.88
N GLY A 431 -29.66 -27.87 -22.55
CA GLY A 431 -29.51 -29.18 -21.90
C GLY A 431 -28.16 -29.86 -22.11
N ARG A 432 -27.15 -29.13 -22.63
CA ARG A 432 -25.79 -29.63 -22.90
C ARG A 432 -24.86 -29.39 -21.71
N HIS A 433 -25.19 -30.03 -20.58
CA HIS A 433 -24.44 -29.89 -19.33
C HIS A 433 -22.99 -30.36 -19.44
N ARG A 434 -22.72 -31.44 -20.19
CA ARG A 434 -21.35 -31.95 -20.39
C ARG A 434 -20.42 -30.91 -21.02
N HIS A 435 -20.91 -30.19 -22.04
CA HIS A 435 -20.16 -29.11 -22.70
C HIS A 435 -19.98 -27.91 -21.76
N ALA A 436 -21.04 -27.52 -21.05
CA ALA A 436 -20.97 -26.41 -20.10
C ALA A 436 -20.04 -26.71 -18.91
N ASP A 437 -20.02 -27.94 -18.39
CA ASP A 437 -19.17 -28.35 -17.28
C ASP A 437 -17.69 -28.55 -17.71
N ALA A 438 -17.41 -28.76 -18.99
CA ALA A 438 -16.05 -28.81 -19.53
C ALA A 438 -15.40 -27.42 -19.66
N LEU A 439 -16.21 -26.36 -19.88
CA LEU A 439 -15.72 -24.99 -20.08
C LEU A 439 -14.81 -24.50 -18.92
N PRO A 440 -15.17 -24.65 -17.63
CA PRO A 440 -14.31 -24.18 -16.55
C PRO A 440 -12.90 -24.80 -16.54
N ALA A 441 -12.79 -26.10 -16.84
CA ALA A 441 -11.52 -26.80 -16.89
C ALA A 441 -10.66 -26.31 -18.07
N GLU A 442 -11.26 -26.18 -19.26
CA GLU A 442 -10.57 -25.67 -20.45
C GLU A 442 -10.12 -24.21 -20.29
N VAL A 443 -10.92 -23.37 -19.61
CA VAL A 443 -10.56 -21.98 -19.29
C VAL A 443 -9.33 -21.98 -18.39
N ALA A 444 -9.35 -22.76 -17.32
CA ALA A 444 -8.22 -22.87 -16.42
C ALA A 444 -6.96 -23.35 -17.15
N GLU A 445 -7.05 -24.36 -18.02
CA GLU A 445 -5.92 -24.97 -18.71
C GLU A 445 -5.29 -24.06 -19.78
N ARG A 446 -6.11 -23.37 -20.59
CA ARG A 446 -5.63 -22.71 -21.82
C ARG A 446 -5.43 -21.20 -21.69
N ARG A 447 -6.07 -20.55 -20.72
CA ARG A 447 -5.96 -19.10 -20.54
C ARG A 447 -4.78 -18.69 -19.68
N GLU A 448 -4.32 -17.47 -19.90
CA GLU A 448 -3.40 -16.79 -19.01
C GLU A 448 -4.11 -16.40 -17.72
N ALA A 449 -3.35 -16.27 -16.63
CA ALA A 449 -3.94 -16.07 -15.32
C ALA A 449 -4.75 -14.76 -15.19
N ARG A 450 -4.36 -13.71 -15.93
CA ARG A 450 -5.11 -12.45 -15.99
C ARG A 450 -6.47 -12.64 -16.68
N ASP A 451 -6.50 -13.37 -17.79
CA ASP A 451 -7.74 -13.67 -18.49
C ASP A 451 -8.66 -14.58 -17.66
N VAL A 452 -8.09 -15.52 -16.89
CA VAL A 452 -8.85 -16.35 -15.95
C VAL A 452 -9.60 -15.50 -14.93
N VAL A 453 -8.96 -14.48 -14.35
CA VAL A 453 -9.62 -13.54 -13.42
C VAL A 453 -10.76 -12.80 -14.11
N ASN A 454 -10.53 -12.28 -15.32
CA ASN A 454 -11.57 -11.59 -16.09
C ASN A 454 -12.78 -12.50 -16.37
N VAL A 455 -12.55 -13.79 -16.66
CA VAL A 455 -13.62 -14.77 -16.88
C VAL A 455 -14.40 -15.04 -15.59
N ILE A 456 -13.72 -15.18 -14.44
CA ILE A 456 -14.36 -15.36 -13.13
C ILE A 456 -15.24 -14.16 -12.78
N GLU A 457 -14.75 -12.94 -13.02
CA GLU A 457 -15.52 -11.71 -12.82
C GLU A 457 -16.77 -11.70 -13.70
N CYS A 458 -16.63 -11.99 -15.01
CA CYS A 458 -17.76 -12.06 -15.93
C CYS A 458 -18.81 -13.11 -15.51
N PHE A 459 -18.40 -14.27 -15.00
CA PHE A 459 -19.33 -15.27 -14.46
C PHE A 459 -20.05 -14.76 -13.22
N THR A 460 -19.34 -14.09 -12.32
CA THR A 460 -19.89 -13.54 -11.08
C THR A 460 -20.90 -12.44 -11.36
N ASP A 461 -20.59 -11.52 -12.28
CA ASP A 461 -21.47 -10.41 -12.70
C ASP A 461 -22.78 -10.90 -13.32
N ARG A 462 -22.75 -12.04 -14.01
CA ARG A 462 -23.94 -12.70 -14.58
C ARG A 462 -24.67 -13.62 -13.59
N GLY A 463 -24.29 -13.63 -12.31
CA GLY A 463 -24.94 -14.42 -11.25
C GLY A 463 -24.57 -15.91 -11.23
N LEU A 464 -23.50 -16.30 -11.93
CA LEU A 464 -23.02 -17.67 -12.04
C LEU A 464 -21.75 -17.90 -11.19
N ALA A 465 -21.79 -17.48 -9.92
CA ALA A 465 -20.63 -17.58 -9.02
C ALA A 465 -20.09 -19.02 -8.89
N SER A 466 -20.96 -20.04 -8.94
CA SER A 466 -20.54 -21.45 -8.89
C SER A 466 -19.64 -21.88 -10.05
N GLU A 467 -19.82 -21.28 -11.24
CA GLU A 467 -18.98 -21.55 -12.41
C GLU A 467 -17.65 -20.81 -12.30
N GLY A 468 -17.68 -19.57 -11.79
CA GLY A 468 -16.47 -18.84 -11.41
C GLY A 468 -15.64 -19.61 -10.37
N ASP A 469 -16.28 -20.19 -9.36
CA ASP A 469 -15.61 -21.02 -8.34
C ASP A 469 -14.98 -22.29 -8.93
N ARG A 470 -15.62 -22.90 -9.94
CA ARG A 470 -15.07 -24.06 -10.67
C ARG A 470 -13.84 -23.69 -11.50
N VAL A 471 -13.89 -22.58 -12.22
CA VAL A 471 -12.73 -22.03 -12.96
C VAL A 471 -11.59 -21.75 -11.98
N PHE A 472 -11.91 -21.09 -10.87
CA PHE A 472 -10.96 -20.75 -9.82
C PHE A 472 -10.34 -21.99 -9.18
N ALA A 473 -11.12 -23.04 -8.91
CA ALA A 473 -10.62 -24.30 -8.36
C ALA A 473 -9.67 -25.01 -9.33
N ALA A 474 -10.05 -25.14 -10.62
CA ALA A 474 -9.21 -25.77 -11.63
C ALA A 474 -7.92 -24.98 -11.90
N ALA A 475 -7.96 -23.64 -11.87
CA ALA A 475 -6.79 -22.80 -12.09
C ALA A 475 -5.73 -22.92 -10.97
N GLN A 476 -6.15 -23.32 -9.76
CA GLN A 476 -5.24 -23.52 -8.62
C GLN A 476 -4.41 -24.80 -8.70
N GLU A 477 -4.85 -25.79 -9.48
CA GLU A 477 -4.17 -27.07 -9.64
C GLU A 477 -3.08 -27.05 -10.73
N ARG A 478 -2.86 -25.89 -11.34
CA ARG A 478 -1.86 -25.71 -12.41
C ARG A 478 -0.44 -25.58 -11.87
N THR A 479 0.48 -25.28 -12.79
CA THR A 479 1.89 -25.07 -12.48
C THR A 479 2.09 -23.88 -11.54
N VAL A 480 3.14 -23.95 -10.71
CA VAL A 480 3.53 -22.88 -9.76
C VAL A 480 3.55 -21.48 -10.41
N PRO A 481 4.15 -21.26 -11.60
CA PRO A 481 4.16 -19.94 -12.24
C PRO A 481 2.76 -19.42 -12.59
N HIS A 482 1.83 -20.30 -12.95
CA HIS A 482 0.46 -19.91 -13.27
C HIS A 482 -0.28 -19.46 -12.02
N VAL A 483 -0.14 -20.19 -10.91
CA VAL A 483 -0.76 -19.82 -9.63
C VAL A 483 -0.21 -18.48 -9.12
N LEU A 484 1.09 -18.21 -9.28
CA LEU A 484 1.67 -16.89 -8.96
C LEU A 484 1.06 -15.78 -9.82
N ALA A 485 0.98 -15.99 -11.13
CA ALA A 485 0.32 -15.03 -12.02
C ALA A 485 -1.16 -14.82 -11.67
N LEU A 486 -1.86 -15.87 -11.20
CA LEU A 486 -3.26 -15.81 -10.77
C LEU A 486 -3.41 -14.96 -9.50
N VAL A 487 -2.56 -15.18 -8.49
CA VAL A 487 -2.55 -14.36 -7.26
C VAL A 487 -2.34 -12.89 -7.62
N ARG A 488 -1.39 -12.58 -8.51
CA ARG A 488 -1.16 -11.20 -8.98
C ARG A 488 -2.37 -10.62 -9.70
N GLY A 489 -2.97 -11.38 -10.61
CA GLY A 489 -4.20 -10.98 -11.31
C GLY A 489 -5.35 -10.67 -10.35
N LEU A 490 -5.54 -11.50 -9.32
CA LEU A 490 -6.58 -11.31 -8.31
C LEU A 490 -6.34 -10.07 -7.45
N VAL A 491 -5.09 -9.81 -7.05
CA VAL A 491 -4.74 -8.59 -6.31
C VAL A 491 -5.00 -7.35 -7.16
N GLN A 492 -4.63 -7.37 -8.44
CA GLN A 492 -4.90 -6.28 -9.38
C GLN A 492 -6.41 -6.06 -9.61
N GLY A 493 -7.20 -7.15 -9.68
CA GLY A 493 -8.66 -7.13 -9.75
C GLY A 493 -9.38 -6.77 -8.44
N ARG A 494 -8.64 -6.40 -7.37
CA ARG A 494 -9.18 -6.07 -6.03
C ARG A 494 -9.85 -7.22 -5.30
N HIS A 495 -9.60 -8.47 -5.70
CA HIS A 495 -10.08 -9.68 -5.03
C HIS A 495 -9.07 -10.20 -4.00
N SER A 496 -8.69 -9.34 -3.04
CA SER A 496 -7.65 -9.66 -2.05
C SER A 496 -7.98 -10.89 -1.20
N ASP A 497 -9.26 -11.11 -0.86
CA ASP A 497 -9.70 -12.28 -0.10
C ASP A 497 -9.58 -13.58 -0.89
N ALA A 498 -9.82 -13.54 -2.21
CA ALA A 498 -9.63 -14.69 -3.08
C ALA A 498 -8.14 -15.01 -3.23
N ALA A 499 -7.30 -13.99 -3.44
CA ALA A 499 -5.85 -14.12 -3.48
C ALA A 499 -5.30 -14.74 -2.18
N ALA A 500 -5.80 -14.29 -1.02
CA ALA A 500 -5.46 -14.83 0.29
C ALA A 500 -5.76 -16.33 0.39
N ARG A 501 -6.94 -16.78 -0.09
CA ARG A 501 -7.31 -18.20 -0.09
C ARG A 501 -6.42 -19.05 -1.00
N VAL A 502 -6.04 -18.54 -2.17
CA VAL A 502 -5.10 -19.25 -3.07
C VAL A 502 -3.75 -19.42 -2.38
N VAL A 503 -3.23 -18.35 -1.78
CA VAL A 503 -1.94 -18.39 -1.07
C VAL A 503 -1.97 -19.41 0.07
N ASP A 504 -3.01 -19.41 0.91
CA ASP A 504 -3.12 -20.36 2.02
C ASP A 504 -3.20 -21.81 1.54
N ARG A 505 -3.90 -22.07 0.42
CA ARG A 505 -3.97 -23.40 -0.19
C ARG A 505 -2.63 -23.82 -0.80
N ALA A 506 -1.95 -22.92 -1.52
CA ALA A 506 -0.64 -23.19 -2.09
C ALA A 506 0.36 -23.55 -0.97
N VAL A 507 0.39 -22.79 0.11
CA VAL A 507 1.22 -23.08 1.31
C VAL A 507 0.89 -24.43 1.96
N ALA A 508 -0.37 -24.88 1.90
CA ALA A 508 -0.77 -26.17 2.46
C ALA A 508 -0.31 -27.36 1.60
N GLN A 509 -0.11 -27.17 0.30
CA GLN A 509 0.14 -28.26 -0.66
C GLN A 509 1.57 -28.30 -1.20
N TRP A 510 2.24 -27.15 -1.29
CA TRP A 510 3.52 -27.01 -1.95
C TRP A 510 4.71 -27.36 -1.04
N PRO A 511 5.84 -27.84 -1.60
CA PRO A 511 7.08 -27.99 -0.86
C PRO A 511 7.68 -26.63 -0.48
N ALA A 512 8.55 -26.61 0.54
CA ALA A 512 9.13 -25.37 1.06
C ALA A 512 9.87 -24.52 0.02
N ALA A 513 10.49 -25.14 -0.99
CA ALA A 513 11.21 -24.45 -2.06
C ALA A 513 10.26 -23.60 -2.93
N ASP A 514 9.10 -24.14 -3.29
CA ASP A 514 8.09 -23.43 -4.08
C ASP A 514 7.40 -22.33 -3.26
N ILE A 515 7.19 -22.58 -1.96
CA ILE A 515 6.70 -21.56 -1.02
C ILE A 515 7.68 -20.39 -0.91
N ALA A 516 8.99 -20.67 -0.79
CA ALA A 516 10.02 -19.63 -0.76
C ALA A 516 10.02 -18.80 -2.05
N HIS A 517 9.95 -19.45 -3.22
CA HIS A 517 9.84 -18.76 -4.51
C HIS A 517 8.58 -17.88 -4.59
N MET A 518 7.44 -18.36 -4.10
CA MET A 518 6.20 -17.59 -4.05
C MET A 518 6.34 -16.34 -3.18
N ILE A 519 6.86 -16.49 -1.96
CA ILE A 519 7.07 -15.37 -1.03
C ILE A 519 7.94 -14.30 -1.67
N THR A 520 9.03 -14.72 -2.32
CA THR A 520 10.00 -13.83 -2.97
C THR A 520 9.43 -13.17 -4.23
N ASP A 521 8.73 -13.90 -5.09
CA ASP A 521 8.08 -13.33 -6.27
C ASP A 521 7.02 -12.27 -5.89
N LEU A 522 6.21 -12.55 -4.88
CA LEU A 522 5.24 -11.59 -4.35
C LEU A 522 5.92 -10.37 -3.71
N TYR A 523 7.09 -10.54 -3.10
CA TYR A 523 7.88 -9.42 -2.57
C TYR A 523 8.41 -8.54 -3.71
N VAL A 524 9.05 -9.14 -4.71
CA VAL A 524 9.67 -8.42 -5.85
C VAL A 524 8.63 -7.67 -6.68
N THR A 525 7.40 -8.20 -6.73
CA THR A 525 6.27 -7.56 -7.42
C THR A 525 5.44 -6.60 -6.57
N ASP A 526 5.95 -6.21 -5.39
CA ASP A 526 5.33 -5.24 -4.45
C ASP A 526 3.96 -5.67 -3.88
N HIS A 527 3.68 -6.98 -3.87
CA HIS A 527 2.50 -7.58 -3.23
C HIS A 527 2.80 -7.99 -1.79
N LEU A 528 3.28 -7.02 -0.99
CA LEU A 528 3.83 -7.24 0.35
C LEU A 528 2.84 -7.91 1.32
N HIS A 529 1.55 -7.60 1.22
CA HIS A 529 0.53 -8.20 2.09
C HIS A 529 0.38 -9.71 1.85
N GLN A 530 0.34 -10.13 0.59
CA GLN A 530 0.23 -11.53 0.20
C GLN A 530 1.53 -12.28 0.49
N SER A 531 2.69 -11.64 0.28
CA SER A 531 3.99 -12.19 0.69
C SER A 531 4.06 -12.43 2.21
N ALA A 532 3.64 -11.44 3.02
CA ALA A 532 3.57 -11.58 4.47
C ALA A 532 2.60 -12.68 4.89
N GLN A 533 1.44 -12.78 4.24
CA GLN A 533 0.47 -13.84 4.50
C GLN A 533 1.05 -15.22 4.19
N ALA A 534 1.70 -15.40 3.04
CA ALA A 534 2.32 -16.66 2.64
C ALA A 534 3.33 -17.13 3.69
N LEU A 535 4.21 -16.24 4.16
CA LEU A 535 5.17 -16.55 5.23
C LEU A 535 4.46 -16.95 6.52
N MET A 536 3.48 -16.15 6.97
CA MET A 536 2.76 -16.41 8.22
C MET A 536 1.95 -17.69 8.19
N SER A 537 1.34 -18.02 7.04
CA SER A 537 0.62 -19.28 6.86
C SER A 537 1.60 -20.47 6.81
N ALA A 538 2.80 -20.29 6.23
CA ALA A 538 3.83 -21.33 6.24
C ALA A 538 4.35 -21.59 7.66
N MET A 539 4.52 -20.54 8.47
CA MET A 539 4.96 -20.66 9.88
C MET A 539 3.91 -21.32 10.79
N ARG A 540 2.62 -21.19 10.46
CA ARG A 540 1.55 -21.88 11.18
C ARG A 540 1.40 -23.34 10.76
N ASN A 541 1.86 -23.69 9.55
CA ASN A 541 1.76 -25.04 9.03
C ASN A 541 2.91 -25.91 9.57
N SER A 542 2.59 -26.86 10.46
CA SER A 542 3.59 -27.76 11.04
C SER A 542 4.27 -28.69 10.03
N ALA A 543 3.72 -28.82 8.82
CA ALA A 543 4.29 -29.65 7.76
C ALA A 543 5.55 -29.03 7.11
N VAL A 544 5.77 -27.72 7.23
CA VAL A 544 6.89 -27.01 6.62
C VAL A 544 7.96 -26.72 7.69
N PRO A 545 9.14 -27.37 7.67
CA PRO A 545 10.18 -27.07 8.63
C PRO A 545 10.70 -25.64 8.44
N THR A 546 10.63 -24.83 9.50
CA THR A 546 11.07 -23.43 9.49
C THR A 546 12.48 -23.27 8.93
N GLN A 547 13.44 -24.09 9.39
CA GLN A 547 14.84 -24.01 8.93
C GLN A 547 14.99 -24.20 7.42
N LEU A 548 14.22 -25.13 6.84
CA LEU A 548 14.28 -25.44 5.42
C LEU A 548 13.71 -24.30 4.58
N LEU A 549 12.58 -23.71 5.01
CA LEU A 549 11.98 -22.57 4.32
C LEU A 549 12.94 -21.36 4.29
N PHE A 550 13.54 -21.04 5.43
CA PHE A 550 14.47 -19.91 5.56
C PHE A 550 15.77 -20.14 4.77
N HIS A 551 16.26 -21.37 4.71
CA HIS A 551 17.38 -21.72 3.84
C HIS A 551 17.08 -21.41 2.37
N TYR A 552 15.92 -21.82 1.85
CA TYR A 552 15.53 -21.50 0.48
C TYR A 552 15.27 -20.01 0.25
N LEU A 553 14.76 -19.28 1.25
CA LEU A 553 14.59 -17.83 1.15
C LEU A 553 15.93 -17.10 1.04
N ASP A 554 17.00 -17.61 1.66
CA ASP A 554 18.35 -17.03 1.53
C ASP A 554 19.01 -17.34 0.18
N GLU A 555 18.59 -18.39 -0.52
CA GLU A 555 19.08 -18.71 -1.87
C GLU A 555 18.53 -17.74 -2.95
N VAL A 556 17.43 -17.03 -2.67
CA VAL A 556 16.74 -16.17 -3.64
C VAL A 556 16.74 -14.72 -3.17
N SER A 557 17.13 -13.78 -4.05
CA SER A 557 17.09 -12.33 -3.76
C SER A 557 15.65 -11.85 -3.53
N PRO A 558 15.33 -11.12 -2.43
CA PRO A 558 16.22 -10.30 -1.60
C PRO A 558 16.83 -10.98 -0.35
N GLY A 559 16.59 -12.27 -0.11
CA GLY A 559 17.03 -12.98 1.08
C GLY A 559 15.99 -13.01 2.21
N ALA A 560 16.16 -13.91 3.17
CA ALA A 560 15.14 -14.12 4.19
C ALA A 560 15.02 -12.95 5.18
N GLU A 561 16.12 -12.25 5.43
CA GLU A 561 16.14 -11.07 6.30
C GLU A 561 15.20 -9.97 5.80
N ALA A 562 15.24 -9.66 4.49
CA ALA A 562 14.40 -8.63 3.90
C ALA A 562 12.90 -8.97 3.98
N VAL A 563 12.56 -10.24 3.74
CA VAL A 563 11.18 -10.74 3.88
C VAL A 563 10.69 -10.60 5.32
N VAL A 564 11.50 -10.99 6.29
CA VAL A 564 11.17 -10.90 7.72
C VAL A 564 11.02 -9.45 8.19
N GLN A 565 11.92 -8.57 7.74
CA GLN A 565 11.82 -7.13 8.01
C GLN A 565 10.53 -6.54 7.42
N MET A 566 10.13 -6.97 6.23
CA MET A 566 8.87 -6.56 5.60
C MET A 566 7.66 -7.00 6.42
N VAL A 567 7.63 -8.24 6.93
CA VAL A 567 6.52 -8.69 7.78
C VAL A 567 6.48 -7.92 9.09
N ALA A 568 7.64 -7.63 9.71
CA ALA A 568 7.70 -6.81 10.90
C ALA A 568 7.21 -5.37 10.65
N ALA A 569 7.56 -4.79 9.50
CA ALA A 569 7.17 -3.42 9.10
C ALA A 569 5.68 -3.29 8.77
N THR A 570 5.06 -4.31 8.15
CA THR A 570 3.65 -4.28 7.72
C THR A 570 2.67 -4.93 8.70
N GLY A 571 3.17 -5.77 9.61
CA GLY A 571 2.38 -6.62 10.51
C GLY A 571 1.71 -5.89 11.68
N SER A 572 0.68 -6.54 12.24
CA SER A 572 0.10 -6.21 13.56
C SER A 572 1.01 -6.72 14.67
N PRO A 573 0.95 -6.16 15.90
CA PRO A 573 1.89 -6.55 16.96
C PRO A 573 1.77 -8.02 17.32
N GLU A 574 0.57 -8.61 17.24
CA GLU A 574 0.35 -10.04 17.48
C GLU A 574 0.99 -10.91 16.40
N ARG A 575 0.86 -10.51 15.12
CA ARG A 575 1.46 -11.26 14.00
C ARG A 575 2.98 -11.24 14.09
N THR A 576 3.56 -10.08 14.39
CA THR A 576 5.01 -9.92 14.51
C THR A 576 5.56 -10.69 15.73
N ALA A 577 4.84 -10.69 16.86
CA ALA A 577 5.20 -11.48 18.04
C ALA A 577 5.16 -12.99 17.76
N HIS A 578 4.14 -13.45 17.01
CA HIS A 578 4.05 -14.84 16.59
C HIS A 578 5.22 -15.23 15.66
N LEU A 579 5.54 -14.38 14.68
CA LEU A 579 6.69 -14.60 13.79
C LEU A 579 7.99 -14.77 14.58
N LEU A 580 8.28 -13.86 15.51
CA LEU A 580 9.48 -13.94 16.35
C LEU A 580 9.53 -15.26 17.15
N THR A 581 8.41 -15.63 17.77
CA THR A 581 8.32 -16.88 18.55
C THR A 581 8.56 -18.12 17.65
N CYS A 582 8.03 -18.13 16.43
CA CYS A 582 8.28 -19.19 15.45
C CYS A 582 9.75 -19.25 15.02
N LEU A 583 10.42 -18.10 14.86
CA LEU A 583 11.84 -18.03 14.50
C LEU A 583 12.74 -18.55 15.64
N GLU A 584 12.46 -18.18 16.89
CA GLU A 584 13.17 -18.70 18.07
C GLU A 584 13.05 -20.23 18.16
N ASN A 585 11.83 -20.75 18.05
CA ASN A 585 11.56 -22.20 18.08
C ASN A 585 12.18 -22.93 16.89
N GLY A 586 12.30 -22.25 15.74
CA GLY A 586 12.96 -22.76 14.53
C GLY A 586 14.50 -22.72 14.59
N GLY A 587 15.10 -22.17 15.64
CA GLY A 587 16.56 -22.03 15.77
C GLY A 587 17.16 -20.88 14.94
N GLN A 588 16.33 -19.94 14.46
CA GLN A 588 16.75 -18.78 13.66
C GLN A 588 16.88 -17.53 14.54
N ALA A 589 17.77 -17.59 15.54
CA ALA A 589 17.92 -16.53 16.55
C ALA A 589 18.33 -15.17 15.95
N HIS A 590 19.16 -15.17 14.90
CA HIS A 590 19.56 -13.95 14.20
C HIS A 590 18.35 -13.22 13.58
N LEU A 591 17.49 -13.94 12.87
CA LEU A 591 16.29 -13.36 12.24
C LEU A 591 15.26 -12.91 13.29
N ALA A 592 15.14 -13.63 14.41
CA ALA A 592 14.31 -13.21 15.53
C ALA A 592 14.78 -11.88 16.13
N GLU A 593 16.10 -11.67 16.27
CA GLU A 593 16.66 -10.39 16.72
C GLU A 593 16.39 -9.27 15.71
N VAL A 594 16.48 -9.55 14.41
CA VAL A 594 16.13 -8.55 13.37
C VAL A 594 14.67 -8.11 13.50
N VAL A 595 13.72 -9.04 13.71
CA VAL A 595 12.30 -8.68 13.95
C VAL A 595 12.15 -7.80 15.18
N PHE A 596 12.83 -8.17 16.26
CA PHE A 596 12.77 -7.45 17.52
C PHE A 596 13.26 -6.00 17.35
N GLN A 597 14.46 -5.82 16.80
CA GLN A 597 15.06 -4.50 16.57
C GLN A 597 14.23 -3.66 15.60
N GLN A 598 13.79 -4.24 14.48
CA GLN A 598 12.98 -3.53 13.48
C GLN A 598 11.66 -3.03 14.07
N THR A 599 11.00 -3.85 14.89
CA THR A 599 9.73 -3.48 15.53
C THR A 599 9.92 -2.34 16.52
N LEU A 600 10.99 -2.37 17.32
CA LEU A 600 11.28 -1.30 18.29
C LEU A 600 11.72 0.00 17.63
N ALA A 601 12.46 -0.06 16.53
CA ALA A 601 12.98 1.11 15.84
C ALA A 601 11.92 1.82 14.97
N GLN A 602 11.08 1.05 14.26
CA GLN A 602 10.18 1.62 13.24
C GLN A 602 8.75 1.85 13.73
N LYS A 603 8.29 1.15 14.77
CA LYS A 603 6.90 1.26 15.24
C LYS A 603 6.77 2.28 16.39
N PRO A 604 5.61 2.94 16.53
CA PRO A 604 5.38 3.82 17.67
C PRO A 604 5.40 3.04 18.99
N THR A 605 5.81 3.70 20.08
CA THR A 605 6.00 3.11 21.42
C THR A 605 4.80 2.32 21.94
N GLY A 606 3.57 2.73 21.60
CA GLY A 606 2.35 1.98 21.94
C GLY A 606 2.21 0.64 21.22
N HIS A 607 2.55 0.60 19.93
CA HIS A 607 2.52 -0.64 19.13
C HIS A 607 3.63 -1.60 19.55
N ALA A 608 4.84 -1.06 19.76
CA ALA A 608 5.96 -1.80 20.33
C ALA A 608 5.61 -2.38 21.72
N GLY A 609 4.93 -1.61 22.58
CA GLY A 609 4.49 -2.09 23.88
C GLY A 609 3.51 -3.26 23.81
N LEU A 610 2.52 -3.21 22.91
CA LEU A 610 1.61 -4.35 22.69
C LEU A 610 2.35 -5.60 22.18
N PHE A 611 3.29 -5.41 21.26
CA PHE A 611 4.15 -6.49 20.77
C PHE A 611 4.94 -7.16 21.91
N LEU A 612 5.58 -6.39 22.78
CA LEU A 612 6.30 -6.91 23.94
C LEU A 612 5.38 -7.59 24.96
N ASP A 613 4.16 -7.10 25.15
CA ASP A 613 3.20 -7.74 26.04
C ASP A 613 2.75 -9.12 25.52
N VAL A 614 2.53 -9.24 24.21
CA VAL A 614 2.23 -10.54 23.57
C VAL A 614 3.41 -11.50 23.71
N LEU A 615 4.65 -11.04 23.50
CA LEU A 615 5.86 -11.86 23.68
C LEU A 615 6.05 -12.31 25.13
N ALA A 616 5.76 -11.44 26.10
CA ALA A 616 5.82 -11.80 27.51
C ALA A 616 4.78 -12.88 27.85
N CYS A 617 3.57 -12.78 27.27
CA CYS A 617 2.52 -13.77 27.44
C CYS A 617 2.84 -15.11 26.76
N SER A 618 3.57 -15.10 25.64
CA SER A 618 3.99 -16.34 24.95
C SER A 618 5.20 -17.01 25.58
N GLY A 619 5.90 -16.34 26.51
CA GLY A 619 7.10 -16.86 27.17
C GLY A 619 8.34 -16.88 26.26
N ALA A 620 8.40 -15.97 25.28
CA ALA A 620 9.52 -15.83 24.36
C ALA A 620 10.86 -15.65 25.11
N ALA A 621 11.94 -16.21 24.57
CA ALA A 621 13.26 -16.15 25.21
C ALA A 621 13.74 -14.70 25.35
N VAL A 622 13.56 -13.90 24.30
CA VAL A 622 13.93 -12.48 24.23
C VAL A 622 13.31 -11.61 25.35
N MET A 623 12.25 -12.08 26.01
CA MET A 623 11.57 -11.37 27.10
C MET A 623 11.97 -11.82 28.52
N ARG A 624 12.88 -12.80 28.67
CA ARG A 624 13.38 -13.19 29.99
C ARG A 624 14.23 -12.07 30.59
N GLU A 625 14.13 -11.88 31.90
CA GLU A 625 14.84 -10.80 32.60
C GLU A 625 16.37 -10.90 32.44
N ALA A 626 16.92 -12.12 32.39
CA ALA A 626 18.34 -12.35 32.14
C ALA A 626 18.77 -11.90 30.73
N ASP A 627 18.00 -12.27 29.71
CA ASP A 627 18.27 -11.93 28.31
C ASP A 627 18.12 -10.41 28.07
N LEU A 628 17.13 -9.77 28.72
CA LEU A 628 16.96 -8.32 28.71
C LEU A 628 18.12 -7.58 29.40
N TYR A 629 18.61 -8.10 30.53
CA TYR A 629 19.77 -7.54 31.23
C TYR A 629 21.04 -7.67 30.38
N GLU A 630 21.29 -8.84 29.78
CA GLU A 630 22.45 -9.07 28.92
C GLU A 630 22.42 -8.12 27.71
N ARG A 631 21.28 -8.00 27.03
CA ARG A 631 21.10 -7.05 25.92
C ARG A 631 21.40 -5.62 26.36
N ALA A 632 20.83 -5.19 27.50
CA ALA A 632 21.04 -3.85 28.05
C ALA A 632 22.49 -3.57 28.44
N SER A 633 23.23 -4.60 28.87
CA SER A 633 24.65 -4.48 29.20
C SER A 633 25.58 -4.44 27.98
N ALA A 634 25.13 -4.98 26.84
CA ALA A 634 25.92 -5.08 25.62
C ALA A 634 25.74 -3.89 24.66
N ALA A 635 24.60 -3.19 24.71
CA ALA A 635 24.33 -2.03 23.84
C ALA A 635 24.56 -0.68 24.54
N SER A 636 24.61 0.40 23.75
CA SER A 636 24.73 1.76 24.28
C SER A 636 23.42 2.21 24.95
N GLY A 637 23.54 2.96 26.05
CA GLY A 637 22.41 3.48 26.81
C GLY A 637 21.31 4.15 25.96
N PRO A 638 21.61 5.12 25.07
CA PRO A 638 20.60 5.76 24.22
C PRO A 638 19.77 4.81 23.34
N ASP A 639 20.35 3.71 22.85
CA ASP A 639 19.66 2.76 21.97
C ASP A 639 18.58 1.96 22.71
N MET A 640 18.65 1.93 24.05
CA MET A 640 17.68 1.26 24.92
C MET A 640 16.45 2.10 25.24
N ALA A 641 16.44 3.40 24.89
CA ALA A 641 15.28 4.27 25.16
C ALA A 641 13.96 3.77 24.54
N PRO A 642 13.90 3.33 23.27
CA PRO A 642 12.68 2.77 22.68
C PRO A 642 12.18 1.52 23.42
N LEU A 643 13.09 0.62 23.80
CA LEU A 643 12.77 -0.60 24.54
C LEU A 643 12.19 -0.27 25.92
N LEU A 644 12.83 0.64 26.66
CA LEU A 644 12.37 1.06 28.00
C LEU A 644 10.96 1.68 27.95
N LEU A 645 10.72 2.57 26.98
CA LEU A 645 9.40 3.19 26.80
C LEU A 645 8.34 2.17 26.36
N ALA A 646 8.70 1.20 25.51
CA ALA A 646 7.80 0.12 25.09
C ALA A 646 7.48 -0.86 26.25
N LEU A 647 8.45 -1.19 27.10
CA LEU A 647 8.23 -2.03 28.29
C LEU A 647 7.37 -1.31 29.34
N ALA A 648 7.61 -0.01 29.56
CA ALA A 648 6.74 0.84 30.37
C ALA A 648 5.34 0.93 29.75
N ALA A 649 5.24 0.97 28.43
CA ALA A 649 3.96 0.95 27.71
C ALA A 649 3.16 -0.33 27.94
N ALA A 650 3.84 -1.47 28.01
CA ALA A 650 3.27 -2.77 28.34
C ALA A 650 2.95 -2.95 29.84
N GLY A 651 3.35 -2.01 30.71
CA GLY A 651 3.16 -2.11 32.15
C GLY A 651 4.04 -3.17 32.84
N ARG A 652 5.14 -3.59 32.20
CA ARG A 652 6.02 -4.66 32.68
C ARG A 652 7.18 -4.12 33.53
N ASN A 653 6.86 -3.67 34.74
CA ASN A 653 7.82 -2.98 35.62
C ASN A 653 9.07 -3.80 36.00
N THR A 654 8.98 -5.13 36.11
CA THR A 654 10.16 -5.97 36.44
C THR A 654 11.14 -6.05 35.28
N ALA A 655 10.63 -6.18 34.04
CA ALA A 655 11.41 -6.14 32.82
C ALA A 655 12.08 -4.77 32.60
N VAL A 656 11.38 -3.66 32.89
CA VAL A 656 11.98 -2.32 32.91
C VAL A 656 13.15 -2.27 33.89
N GLY A 657 12.97 -2.81 35.10
CA GLY A 657 14.02 -2.87 36.12
C GLY A 657 15.26 -3.63 35.65
N ALA A 658 15.09 -4.78 34.99
CA ALA A 658 16.20 -5.57 34.46
C ALA A 658 17.01 -4.79 33.40
N VAL A 659 16.34 -4.12 32.45
CA VAL A 659 16.99 -3.29 31.42
C VAL A 659 17.71 -2.09 32.04
N VAL A 660 17.09 -1.42 33.02
CA VAL A 660 17.69 -0.29 33.74
C VAL A 660 18.95 -0.73 34.51
N LEU A 661 18.93 -1.91 35.14
CA LEU A 661 20.11 -2.45 35.82
C LEU A 661 21.26 -2.72 34.83
N GLY A 662 20.98 -3.25 33.65
CA GLY A 662 21.98 -3.45 32.60
C GLY A 662 22.57 -2.13 32.09
N CYS A 663 21.73 -1.14 31.80
CA CYS A 663 22.18 0.19 31.34
C CYS A 663 23.02 0.94 32.39
N THR A 664 22.78 0.68 33.68
CA THR A 664 23.50 1.34 34.78
C THR A 664 24.74 0.57 35.24
N ALA A 665 24.99 -0.64 34.72
CA ALA A 665 26.12 -1.48 35.14
C ALA A 665 27.48 -0.94 34.67
N SER A 666 27.54 -0.27 33.53
CA SER A 666 28.78 0.28 32.94
C SER A 666 29.32 1.51 33.68
N HIS A 667 28.50 2.15 34.52
CA HIS A 667 28.80 3.41 35.21
C HIS A 667 29.21 4.56 34.26
N ASP A 668 28.83 4.50 32.98
CA ASP A 668 29.09 5.57 32.02
C ASP A 668 28.07 6.70 32.17
N MET A 669 28.56 7.84 32.65
CA MET A 669 27.74 9.04 32.89
C MET A 669 27.25 9.67 31.60
N SER A 670 28.03 9.61 30.52
CA SER A 670 27.68 10.26 29.24
C SER A 670 26.53 9.51 28.58
N ASP A 671 26.61 8.18 28.56
CA ASP A 671 25.58 7.30 28.03
C ASP A 671 24.25 7.45 28.79
N LEU A 672 24.31 7.57 30.13
CA LEU A 672 23.10 7.74 30.94
C LEU A 672 22.44 9.11 30.73
N VAL A 673 23.22 10.18 30.55
CA VAL A 673 22.69 11.51 30.20
C VAL A 673 22.02 11.49 28.82
N LEU A 674 22.65 10.83 27.84
CA LEU A 674 22.08 10.66 26.50
C LEU A 674 20.80 9.81 26.51
N LEU A 675 20.76 8.74 27.31
CA LEU A 675 19.57 7.92 27.52
C LEU A 675 18.42 8.75 28.09
N VAL A 676 18.63 9.51 29.17
CA VAL A 676 17.59 10.37 29.76
C VAL A 676 17.08 11.39 28.74
N ARG A 677 17.96 11.96 27.92
CA ARG A 677 17.57 12.88 26.85
C ARG A 677 16.74 12.18 25.77
N GLN A 678 17.13 10.98 25.34
CA GLN A 678 16.38 10.21 24.35
C GLN A 678 15.02 9.75 24.86
N LEU A 679 14.92 9.38 26.15
CA LEU A 679 13.64 9.04 26.78
C LEU A 679 12.63 10.19 26.69
N HIS A 680 13.06 11.43 26.95
CA HIS A 680 12.20 12.60 26.82
C HIS A 680 11.85 12.93 25.36
N ASN A 681 12.78 12.72 24.42
CA ASN A 681 12.54 13.00 23.00
C ASN A 681 11.53 12.03 22.37
N LEU A 682 11.58 10.75 22.76
CA LEU A 682 10.76 9.67 22.20
C LEU A 682 9.44 9.46 22.96
N ASP A 683 9.24 10.13 24.10
CA ASP A 683 8.05 9.94 24.93
C ASP A 683 6.77 10.42 24.22
N HIS A 684 5.66 9.80 24.58
CA HIS A 684 4.37 10.13 23.97
C HIS A 684 3.79 11.42 24.57
N PRO A 685 3.46 12.44 23.76
CA PRO A 685 3.09 13.77 24.25
C PRO A 685 1.79 13.80 25.09
N LEU A 686 0.87 12.84 24.89
CA LEU A 686 -0.40 12.77 25.62
C LEU A 686 -0.37 11.84 26.86
N LYS A 687 0.63 10.96 26.97
CA LYS A 687 0.75 9.98 28.06
C LYS A 687 2.24 9.76 28.35
N PRO A 688 2.89 10.69 29.07
CA PRO A 688 4.31 10.59 29.32
C PRO A 688 4.60 9.38 30.20
N ARG A 689 5.47 8.50 29.72
CA ARG A 689 5.92 7.27 30.39
C ARG A 689 7.39 7.35 30.79
N ALA A 690 8.12 8.34 30.27
CA ALA A 690 9.51 8.56 30.63
C ALA A 690 9.66 8.80 32.14
N ALA A 691 8.71 9.48 32.79
CA ALA A 691 8.76 9.73 34.24
C ALA A 691 8.82 8.44 35.08
N ASP A 692 8.07 7.41 34.69
CA ASP A 692 8.04 6.12 35.39
C ASP A 692 9.37 5.36 35.21
N VAL A 693 9.92 5.37 33.99
CA VAL A 693 11.24 4.79 33.69
C VAL A 693 12.34 5.54 34.42
N LEU A 694 12.32 6.88 34.41
CA LEU A 694 13.29 7.73 35.10
C LEU A 694 13.28 7.51 36.61
N HIS A 695 12.11 7.29 37.19
CA HIS A 695 12.01 6.92 38.60
C HIS A 695 12.79 5.63 38.89
N GLN A 696 12.66 4.61 38.03
CA GLN A 696 13.41 3.35 38.18
C GLN A 696 14.91 3.54 37.97
N ILE A 697 15.32 4.34 36.98
CA ILE A 697 16.74 4.70 36.77
C ILE A 697 17.33 5.36 38.01
N VAL A 698 16.64 6.36 38.57
CA VAL A 698 17.11 7.04 39.79
C VAL A 698 17.20 6.08 40.97
N VAL A 699 16.25 5.16 41.11
CA VAL A 699 16.31 4.12 42.15
C VAL A 699 17.55 3.23 41.97
N ALA A 700 17.78 2.72 40.75
CA ALA A 700 18.92 1.85 40.46
C ALA A 700 20.26 2.56 40.71
N VAL A 701 20.41 3.80 40.24
CA VAL A 701 21.62 4.61 40.46
C VAL A 701 21.86 4.87 41.95
N VAL A 702 20.82 5.25 42.71
CA VAL A 702 20.98 5.54 44.15
C VAL A 702 21.36 4.29 44.94
N GLN A 703 20.86 3.12 44.54
CA GLN A 703 21.14 1.84 45.19
C GLN A 703 22.52 1.28 44.83
N ASN A 704 22.91 1.34 43.55
CA ASN A 704 24.07 0.61 43.04
C ASN A 704 25.34 1.46 42.86
N TRP A 705 25.23 2.76 42.59
CA TRP A 705 26.41 3.60 42.33
C TRP A 705 27.03 4.17 43.62
N PRO A 706 28.34 4.50 43.62
CA PRO A 706 28.98 5.23 44.70
C PRO A 706 28.54 6.71 44.76
N MET A 707 28.59 7.32 45.95
CA MET A 707 28.08 8.69 46.17
C MET A 707 28.79 9.77 45.33
N GLU A 708 30.06 9.56 44.97
CA GLU A 708 30.86 10.51 44.18
C GLU A 708 30.40 10.55 42.71
N GLU A 709 30.13 9.38 42.12
CA GLU A 709 29.60 9.26 40.76
C GLU A 709 28.17 9.77 40.68
N GLN A 710 27.34 9.50 41.71
CA GLN A 710 26.00 10.08 41.83
C GLN A 710 26.04 11.62 41.83
N ALA A 711 26.99 12.24 42.56
CA ALA A 711 27.12 13.69 42.60
C ALA A 711 27.61 14.27 41.26
N THR A 712 28.52 13.56 40.59
CA THR A 712 29.02 13.94 39.26
C THR A 712 27.92 13.86 38.20
N LEU A 713 27.10 12.81 38.24
CA LEU A 713 25.95 12.64 37.35
C LEU A 713 24.91 13.77 37.53
N VAL A 714 24.63 14.20 38.77
CA VAL A 714 23.72 15.35 39.01
C VAL A 714 24.25 16.61 38.33
N VAL A 715 25.56 16.87 38.39
CA VAL A 715 26.19 18.01 37.72
C VAL A 715 26.09 17.85 36.20
N ALA A 716 26.35 16.67 35.66
CA ALA A 716 26.26 16.39 34.23
C ALA A 716 24.83 16.56 33.67
N LEU A 717 23.81 16.06 34.37
CA LEU A 717 22.40 16.24 34.00
C LEU A 717 22.00 17.72 34.02
N ALA A 718 22.44 18.49 35.03
CA ALA A 718 22.18 19.91 35.11
C ALA A 718 22.87 20.70 33.97
N GLN A 719 24.10 20.34 33.60
CA GLN A 719 24.82 20.93 32.47
C GLN A 719 24.19 20.59 31.11
N ALA A 720 23.57 19.42 30.99
CA ALA A 720 22.84 18.99 29.79
C ALA A 720 21.44 19.62 29.64
N GLY A 721 21.03 20.50 30.58
CA GLY A 721 19.71 21.16 30.56
C GLY A 721 18.57 20.36 31.20
N LEU A 722 18.85 19.17 31.75
CA LEU A 722 17.89 18.27 32.40
C LEU A 722 17.74 18.61 33.88
N THR A 723 17.28 19.85 34.16
CA THR A 723 17.23 20.41 35.53
C THR A 723 16.19 19.75 36.43
N HIS A 724 15.09 19.27 35.86
CA HIS A 724 14.06 18.53 36.62
C HIS A 724 14.59 17.17 37.10
N ASP A 725 15.25 16.42 36.21
CA ASP A 725 15.80 15.09 36.51
C ASP A 725 16.96 15.16 37.50
N SER A 726 17.84 16.16 37.36
CA SER A 726 18.92 16.40 38.33
C SER A 726 18.38 16.71 39.73
N GLY A 727 17.26 17.45 39.82
CA GLY A 727 16.52 17.70 41.05
C GLY A 727 15.91 16.42 41.65
N LEU A 728 15.34 15.55 40.82
CA LEU A 728 14.74 14.28 41.23
C LEU A 728 15.80 13.30 41.78
N LEU A 729 16.96 13.20 41.11
CA LEU A 729 18.09 12.43 41.62
C LEU A 729 18.62 13.00 42.94
N THR A 730 18.75 14.33 43.04
CA THR A 730 19.26 15.00 44.26
C THR A 730 18.34 14.77 45.46
N THR A 731 17.03 14.89 45.27
CA THR A 731 16.05 14.69 46.36
C THR A 731 16.08 13.24 46.84
N ARG A 732 16.13 12.27 45.93
CA ARG A 732 16.14 10.84 46.27
C ARG A 732 17.46 10.38 46.88
N ALA A 733 18.60 10.82 46.35
CA ALA A 733 19.93 10.53 46.91
C ALA A 733 20.14 11.18 48.30
N ALA A 734 19.63 12.41 48.51
CA ALA A 734 19.68 13.06 49.81
C ALA A 734 18.77 12.40 50.85
N ALA A 735 17.64 11.80 50.42
CA ALA A 735 16.75 11.05 51.29
C ALA A 735 17.35 9.72 51.74
N SER A 736 18.11 9.03 50.88
CA SER A 736 18.76 7.77 51.23
C SER A 736 20.05 7.97 52.03
N ARG A 737 20.81 9.06 51.77
CA ARG A 737 22.12 9.30 52.39
C ARG A 737 22.32 10.79 52.78
N PRO A 738 22.36 11.14 54.08
CA PRO A 738 22.42 12.55 54.52
C PRO A 738 23.73 13.28 54.18
N LYS A 739 24.84 12.56 53.97
CA LYS A 739 26.15 13.12 53.57
C LYS A 739 26.23 13.51 52.08
N PHE A 740 25.22 13.18 51.28
CA PHE A 740 25.23 13.46 49.84
C PHE A 740 25.22 14.98 49.55
N ARG A 741 24.45 15.77 50.31
CA ARG A 741 24.33 17.23 50.08
C ARG A 741 25.66 17.98 50.24
N SER A 742 26.52 17.55 51.16
CA SER A 742 27.86 18.14 51.32
C SER A 742 28.79 17.77 50.17
N LEU A 743 28.72 16.52 49.67
CA LEU A 743 29.51 16.05 48.54
C LEU A 743 29.10 16.72 47.22
N LEU A 744 27.79 16.88 46.99
CA LEU A 744 27.27 17.58 45.82
C LEU A 744 27.74 19.05 45.78
N LYS A 745 27.73 19.73 46.94
CA LYS A 745 28.29 21.09 47.05
C LYS A 745 29.77 21.13 46.71
N SER A 746 30.56 20.16 47.18
CA SER A 746 31.98 20.10 46.84
C SER A 746 32.24 19.87 45.35
N GLU A 747 31.48 18.98 44.70
CA GLU A 747 31.60 18.73 43.25
C GLU A 747 31.19 19.94 42.41
N GLN A 748 30.07 20.61 42.75
CA GLN A 748 29.66 21.85 42.09
C GLN A 748 30.73 22.95 42.20
N THR A 749 31.44 23.01 43.33
CA THR A 749 32.52 23.99 43.55
C THR A 749 33.88 23.57 42.99
N LYS A 750 34.11 22.30 42.62
CA LYS A 750 35.41 21.82 42.09
C LYS A 750 35.82 22.55 40.81
N HIS A 751 34.87 22.85 39.92
CA HIS A 751 35.15 23.63 38.70
C HIS A 751 35.44 25.10 39.01
N ALA A 752 34.75 25.71 39.97
CA ALA A 752 35.04 27.06 40.44
C ALA A 752 36.40 27.15 41.16
N GLN A 753 36.78 26.12 41.92
CA GLN A 753 38.05 26.04 42.64
C GLN A 753 39.25 25.74 41.73
N LYS A 754 39.09 24.99 40.62
CA LYS A 754 40.17 24.77 39.62
C LYS A 754 40.60 26.05 38.90
N VAL A 755 39.67 26.98 38.64
CA VAL A 755 39.98 28.29 38.04
C VAL A 755 40.69 29.23 39.03
N LEU A 756 40.44 29.02 40.33
CA LEU A 756 41.02 29.79 41.44
C LEU A 756 42.28 29.14 42.06
N SER A 757 42.69 27.95 41.62
CA SER A 757 43.88 27.29 42.19
C SER A 757 45.17 27.86 41.59
N ARG A 758 46.14 28.18 42.48
CA ARG A 758 47.48 28.69 42.10
C ARG A 758 48.26 27.79 41.13
N THR A 759 47.89 26.51 41.02
CA THR A 759 48.50 25.53 40.10
C THR A 759 48.10 25.73 38.64
N PHE A 760 46.88 26.21 38.37
CA PHE A 760 46.43 26.53 37.00
C PHE A 760 47.21 27.73 36.44
N TRP A 761 47.37 28.78 37.24
CA TRP A 761 48.11 29.99 36.89
C TRP A 761 49.65 29.81 36.85
N ARG A 762 50.19 28.68 37.35
CA ARG A 762 51.64 28.39 37.29
C ARG A 762 52.10 27.67 36.02
N LYS A 763 51.19 27.15 35.20
CA LYS A 763 51.56 26.43 33.96
C LYS A 763 51.63 27.31 32.71
N GLY A 764 51.33 28.62 32.82
CA GLY A 764 51.29 29.55 31.68
C GLY A 764 52.51 30.48 31.52
N SER A 765 53.62 30.25 32.22
CA SER A 765 54.77 31.19 32.19
C SER A 765 56.13 30.54 31.95
N HIS A 766 56.19 29.45 31.19
CA HIS A 766 57.41 28.98 30.53
C HIS A 766 57.07 28.21 29.27
N ASP A 767 56.78 28.94 28.20
CA ASP A 767 57.10 28.49 26.84
C ASP A 767 57.96 29.57 26.19
N GLY A 768 59.26 29.30 26.15
CA GLY A 768 60.19 29.96 25.24
C GLY A 768 59.99 29.41 23.82
N PRO A 769 60.31 30.18 22.77
CA PRO A 769 60.00 29.79 21.40
C PRO A 769 61.11 28.92 20.82
N THR A 770 60.82 27.67 20.49
CA THR A 770 61.63 26.82 19.59
C THR A 770 60.72 25.69 19.07
N ALA A 771 60.27 25.73 17.82
CA ALA A 771 60.97 25.31 16.59
C ALA A 771 60.67 23.85 16.21
N LEU A 772 59.99 23.71 15.06
CA LEU A 772 60.14 22.72 13.98
C LEU A 772 60.60 21.27 14.29
N SER A 773 59.83 20.34 13.72
CA SER A 773 60.21 19.09 13.03
C SER A 773 59.66 17.79 13.63
N GLY A 774 59.08 16.96 12.75
CA GLY A 774 58.54 15.62 13.03
C GLY A 774 57.25 15.36 12.29
#